data_AF-A0A6J0JHI0-F1
#
_entry.id   AF-A0A6J0JHI0-F1
#
_cell.length_a   1.000
_cell.length_b   1.000
_cell.length_c   1.000
_cell.angle_alpha   90.00
_cell.angle_beta   90.00
_cell.angle_gamma   90.00
#
_symmetry.space_group_name_H-M   'P 1'
#
loop_
_entity.id
_entity.type
_entity.pdbx_description
1 polymer ?
#
loop_
_entity_poly.entity_id
_entity_poly.type
_entity_poly.pdbx_seq_one_letter_code
_entity_poly.pdbx_strand_id
1 'polypeptide(L)'
;MEEVTLLGSVFSLSPVFTSKPNPRRQTHRVTAINSVASKTRGGVRHIRKNEDGAMVAKVMENPYSEAEMASPDLRKSLSDFLEEARDHFVGDDDGPPRWFSPLECAAQAKGSPLLLFIPGIDGTGLGLIRHHKKLGEVFDVWCLHIPVRDRTPAKDLVKLIERTVKSESYRFPNRPIYLVGESIGACLALDVAARNPNIDLALILANPATQVNNLMSQPLVGMLNVLPYGVPTLLEEIFGFKQGDPFAAMLDALTNEFAVHQMSGVGGGILRDLFAVSANLPTLSRIFPKDTLLWKLELLKSAVASANSHIYAVRAETLILLSGRDQWLLNEEDIDRYSHTLSKCIVRKLKDNGHFLFFEDGVDLVSIIKCTCFYRRGKSHDHLSDYIMPTRYELKQQLDDHKLLIDATSPVYLSTLANGKLVRGLEGIPSEGPVLYVGYHMLLGLELGPMVTQFLKERNIHLRGLAHPMLFVNGKDALVDTQMFDKYKIMGGVPVSNFNIFKLLRSKSHVLLYPGGVREALHNKGEEYKLFWPEQPEFVRVASRFGAKIVPFGVVGEDDICDLVLDANDQRNIPILKDFMEEATKKAGNLREGDETELGNQICYLPGLVPKIPGRLYYYFGKPIETAGREQELKDKDKAQEFYLQVKSEVEQCISYLKMKRERDPYRQLLPRMLYQASHGFSSEIPSFDL
;
A
#
# COMPACT_ATOMS: atom_id res chain seq x y z
N MET A 1 -4.54 -29.92 31.63
CA MET A 1 -3.41 -29.37 30.84
C MET A 1 -3.98 -28.91 29.53
N GLU A 2 -4.81 -27.88 29.66
CA GLU A 2 -5.34 -27.01 28.64
C GLU A 2 -4.69 -25.67 28.97
N GLU A 3 -4.00 -25.03 28.03
CA GLU A 3 -3.84 -23.56 28.02
C GLU A 3 -3.05 -23.12 26.79
N VAL A 4 -3.45 -21.95 26.29
CA VAL A 4 -2.78 -21.10 25.28
C VAL A 4 -2.97 -21.47 23.81
N THR A 5 -4.09 -21.04 23.23
CA THR A 5 -4.21 -20.75 21.79
C THR A 5 -5.15 -19.56 21.62
N LEU A 6 -4.63 -18.32 21.68
CA LEU A 6 -5.33 -17.08 21.27
C LEU A 6 -4.35 -15.89 21.32
N LEU A 7 -3.50 -15.75 20.30
CA LEU A 7 -2.58 -14.59 20.14
C LEU A 7 -2.38 -14.18 18.66
N GLY A 8 -3.31 -14.52 17.76
CA GLY A 8 -3.09 -14.46 16.31
C GLY A 8 -3.70 -13.28 15.53
N SER A 9 -4.40 -12.32 16.16
CA SER A 9 -5.21 -11.35 15.39
C SER A 9 -5.02 -9.86 15.73
N VAL A 10 -4.06 -9.49 16.58
CA VAL A 10 -3.72 -8.08 16.83
C VAL A 10 -2.35 -7.69 16.27
N PHE A 11 -1.49 -8.69 16.03
CA PHE A 11 -0.25 -8.56 15.30
C PHE A 11 -0.22 -9.66 14.25
N SER A 12 -0.13 -9.32 12.96
CA SER A 12 -0.13 -10.27 11.86
C SER A 12 1.06 -11.24 11.95
N LEU A 13 0.86 -12.33 12.67
CA LEU A 13 1.67 -13.55 12.67
C LEU A 13 0.70 -14.71 12.48
N SER A 14 0.61 -15.21 11.25
CA SER A 14 -0.21 -16.39 10.93
C SER A 14 0.44 -17.66 11.48
N PRO A 15 -0.29 -18.55 12.17
CA PRO A 15 0.06 -19.96 12.25
C PRO A 15 -0.79 -20.77 11.25
N VAL A 16 -0.10 -21.57 10.45
CA VAL A 16 -0.63 -22.57 9.52
C VAL A 16 -1.32 -23.68 10.31
N PHE A 17 -2.61 -23.95 10.10
CA PHE A 17 -3.15 -25.31 10.25
C PHE A 17 -4.30 -25.61 9.29
N THR A 18 -4.18 -26.80 8.70
CA THR A 18 -4.96 -27.41 7.63
C THR A 18 -6.33 -27.89 8.10
N SER A 19 -7.41 -27.46 7.44
CA SER A 19 -8.72 -28.11 7.52
C SER A 19 -9.03 -28.83 6.20
N LYS A 20 -9.27 -30.15 6.27
CA LYS A 20 -9.71 -30.97 5.13
C LYS A 20 -11.19 -30.69 4.85
N PRO A 21 -11.62 -30.40 3.60
CA PRO A 21 -13.03 -30.37 3.27
C PRO A 21 -13.50 -31.76 2.77
N ASN A 22 -14.58 -32.25 3.37
CA ASN A 22 -15.32 -33.42 2.89
C ASN A 22 -16.28 -32.99 1.77
N PRO A 23 -16.46 -33.79 0.70
CA PRO A 23 -17.17 -33.35 -0.50
C PRO A 23 -18.69 -33.54 -0.34
N ARG A 24 -19.47 -32.47 -0.51
CA ARG A 24 -20.89 -32.58 -0.81
C ARG A 24 -21.19 -31.94 -2.15
N ARG A 25 -21.60 -32.79 -3.09
CA ARG A 25 -22.17 -32.47 -4.41
C ARG A 25 -23.20 -31.35 -4.29
N GLN A 26 -22.97 -30.24 -4.97
CA GLN A 26 -24.03 -29.36 -5.43
C GLN A 26 -23.96 -29.27 -6.96
N THR A 27 -25.05 -29.72 -7.57
CA THR A 27 -25.34 -29.71 -8.99
C THR A 27 -25.48 -28.27 -9.49
N HIS A 28 -24.59 -27.83 -10.39
CA HIS A 28 -24.71 -26.56 -11.09
C HIS A 28 -25.83 -26.65 -12.14
N ARG A 29 -26.85 -25.80 -11.98
CA ARG A 29 -27.85 -25.52 -13.03
C ARG A 29 -27.38 -24.26 -13.76
N VAL A 30 -26.87 -24.45 -14.98
CA VAL A 30 -26.49 -23.37 -15.90
C VAL A 30 -27.76 -22.64 -16.33
N THR A 31 -27.85 -21.35 -16.02
CA THR A 31 -28.85 -20.47 -16.62
C THR A 31 -28.09 -19.37 -17.34
N ALA A 32 -28.19 -19.38 -18.67
CA ALA A 32 -27.62 -18.38 -19.55
C ALA A 32 -28.23 -17.01 -19.23
N ILE A 33 -27.40 -16.00 -18.99
CA ILE A 33 -27.81 -14.60 -18.95
C ILE A 33 -27.13 -13.90 -20.12
N ASN A 34 -27.97 -13.38 -21.00
CA ASN A 34 -27.60 -12.72 -22.25
C ASN A 34 -26.75 -11.47 -22.01
N SER A 35 -25.80 -11.25 -22.92
CA SER A 35 -24.94 -10.08 -23.02
C SER A 35 -25.73 -8.78 -23.05
N VAL A 36 -25.49 -7.90 -22.07
CA VAL A 36 -25.90 -6.50 -22.13
C VAL A 36 -24.69 -5.68 -22.53
N ALA A 37 -24.73 -5.16 -23.75
CA ALA A 37 -23.73 -4.25 -24.29
C ALA A 37 -23.61 -2.99 -23.42
N SER A 38 -22.44 -2.79 -22.81
CA SER A 38 -22.07 -1.53 -22.18
C SER A 38 -21.81 -0.48 -23.25
N LYS A 39 -22.76 0.43 -23.46
CA LYS A 39 -22.53 1.65 -24.22
C LYS A 39 -21.65 2.58 -23.38
N THR A 40 -20.43 2.77 -23.85
CA THR A 40 -19.53 3.86 -23.50
C THR A 40 -20.27 5.21 -23.48
N ARG A 41 -20.41 5.81 -22.29
CA ARG A 41 -20.74 7.23 -22.17
C ARG A 41 -19.44 8.01 -22.00
N GLY A 42 -18.94 8.52 -23.12
CA GLY A 42 -17.99 9.61 -23.13
C GLY A 42 -18.56 10.83 -22.39
N GLY A 43 -17.73 11.43 -21.54
CA GLY A 43 -18.09 12.62 -20.79
C GLY A 43 -18.30 13.81 -21.72
N VAL A 44 -19.56 14.13 -22.00
CA VAL A 44 -19.96 15.42 -22.55
C VAL A 44 -20.50 16.26 -21.41
N ARG A 45 -19.83 17.39 -21.13
CA ARG A 45 -20.35 18.47 -20.28
C ARG A 45 -21.64 18.99 -20.89
N HIS A 46 -22.79 18.53 -20.41
CA HIS A 46 -24.06 19.18 -20.66
C HIS A 46 -24.34 20.21 -19.58
N ILE A 47 -24.19 21.49 -19.93
CA ILE A 47 -24.78 22.59 -19.20
C ILE A 47 -26.27 22.60 -19.56
N ARG A 48 -27.14 22.16 -18.65
CA ARG A 48 -28.57 22.50 -18.66
C ARG A 48 -28.76 23.70 -17.75
N LYS A 49 -29.12 24.85 -18.32
CA LYS A 49 -29.71 25.98 -17.59
C LYS A 49 -31.18 25.64 -17.32
N ASN A 50 -31.60 25.69 -16.07
CA ASN A 50 -33.00 25.94 -15.72
C ASN A 50 -33.16 27.45 -15.44
N GLU A 51 -34.35 27.98 -15.69
CA GLU A 51 -34.65 29.42 -15.78
C GLU A 51 -34.77 30.18 -14.44
N ASP A 52 -34.48 29.56 -13.30
CA ASP A 52 -34.47 30.26 -12.02
C ASP A 52 -33.06 30.27 -11.44
N GLY A 53 -32.45 31.45 -11.36
CA GLY A 53 -31.04 31.72 -11.05
C GLY A 53 -30.57 31.40 -9.62
N ALA A 54 -30.96 30.26 -9.05
CA ALA A 54 -30.37 29.71 -7.83
C ALA A 54 -29.30 28.67 -8.19
N MET A 55 -28.04 28.92 -7.79
CA MET A 55 -27.02 27.87 -7.74
C MET A 55 -27.46 26.83 -6.70
N VAL A 56 -28.14 25.78 -7.14
CA VAL A 56 -28.25 24.55 -6.37
C VAL A 56 -26.84 23.95 -6.37
N ALA A 57 -26.11 24.11 -5.27
CA ALA A 57 -24.88 23.39 -5.04
C ALA A 57 -25.21 21.91 -5.25
N LYS A 58 -24.72 21.34 -6.35
CA LYS A 58 -24.90 19.93 -6.66
C LYS A 58 -24.24 19.18 -5.51
N VAL A 59 -25.03 18.56 -4.64
CA VAL A 59 -24.51 17.72 -3.56
C VAL A 59 -23.66 16.67 -4.25
N MET A 60 -22.33 16.84 -4.19
CA MET A 60 -21.39 15.86 -4.70
C MET A 60 -21.54 14.65 -3.78
N GLU A 61 -22.10 13.58 -4.32
CA GLU A 61 -22.22 12.32 -3.61
C GLU A 61 -20.85 11.88 -3.11
N ASN A 62 -20.76 11.55 -1.82
CA ASN A 62 -19.48 11.17 -1.21
C ASN A 62 -18.92 9.95 -1.94
N PRO A 63 -17.74 10.03 -2.57
CA PRO A 63 -17.18 8.90 -3.29
C PRO A 63 -16.84 7.71 -2.38
N TYR A 64 -16.88 7.84 -1.06
CA TYR A 64 -16.56 6.76 -0.12
C TYR A 64 -17.77 6.18 0.62
N SER A 65 -18.99 6.68 0.38
CA SER A 65 -20.20 6.22 1.09
C SER A 65 -20.45 4.71 0.91
N GLU A 66 -20.15 4.17 -0.26
CA GLU A 66 -20.36 2.76 -0.63
C GLU A 66 -19.06 1.93 -0.58
N ALA A 67 -18.05 2.35 0.17
CA ALA A 67 -16.75 1.67 0.19
C ALA A 67 -16.85 0.19 0.62
N GLU A 68 -17.77 -0.18 1.50
CA GLU A 68 -17.97 -1.56 1.96
C GLU A 68 -18.35 -2.54 0.83
N MET A 69 -18.98 -2.03 -0.23
CA MET A 69 -19.38 -2.79 -1.42
C MET A 69 -18.33 -2.72 -2.54
N ALA A 70 -17.21 -2.03 -2.35
CA ALA A 70 -16.19 -1.89 -3.37
C ALA A 70 -15.54 -3.24 -3.69
N SER A 71 -15.38 -3.54 -4.98
CA SER A 71 -14.56 -4.65 -5.45
C SER A 71 -13.21 -4.13 -5.94
N PRO A 72 -12.19 -5.00 -6.10
CA PRO A 72 -11.04 -4.65 -6.90
C PRO A 72 -11.49 -4.16 -8.28
N ASP A 73 -10.73 -3.24 -8.87
CA ASP A 73 -10.90 -2.92 -10.29
C ASP A 73 -10.86 -4.21 -11.12
N LEU A 74 -11.70 -4.30 -12.16
CA LEU A 74 -11.60 -5.38 -13.13
C LEU A 74 -10.23 -5.27 -13.80
N ARG A 75 -9.30 -6.13 -13.40
CA ARG A 75 -7.96 -6.22 -13.99
C ARG A 75 -7.99 -7.25 -15.10
N LYS A 76 -7.29 -6.95 -16.19
CA LYS A 76 -6.98 -7.95 -17.22
C LYS A 76 -6.35 -9.18 -16.57
N SER A 77 -6.67 -10.34 -17.09
CA SER A 77 -6.18 -11.65 -16.67
C SER A 77 -4.93 -12.05 -17.46
N LEU A 78 -4.33 -13.18 -17.11
CA LEU A 78 -3.29 -13.81 -17.93
C LEU A 78 -3.84 -14.20 -19.32
N SER A 79 -5.12 -14.55 -19.43
CA SER A 79 -5.74 -14.87 -20.73
C SER A 79 -5.80 -13.65 -21.63
N ASP A 80 -6.19 -12.49 -21.08
CA ASP A 80 -6.21 -11.22 -21.82
C ASP A 80 -4.81 -10.82 -22.30
N PHE A 81 -3.78 -11.07 -21.47
CA PHE A 81 -2.38 -10.90 -21.87
C PHE A 81 -2.02 -11.76 -23.08
N LEU A 82 -2.36 -13.05 -23.05
CA LEU A 82 -2.03 -13.97 -24.14
C LEU A 82 -2.77 -13.62 -25.43
N GLU A 83 -4.03 -13.18 -25.33
CA GLU A 83 -4.80 -12.72 -26.47
C GLU A 83 -4.19 -11.45 -27.09
N GLU A 84 -3.90 -10.43 -26.28
CA GLU A 84 -3.30 -9.18 -26.75
C GLU A 84 -1.88 -9.38 -27.31
N ALA A 85 -1.08 -10.24 -26.67
CA ALA A 85 0.23 -10.62 -27.17
C ALA A 85 0.12 -11.31 -28.54
N ARG A 86 -0.81 -12.27 -28.68
CA ARG A 86 -1.06 -13.00 -29.93
C ARG A 86 -1.44 -12.06 -31.07
N ASP A 87 -2.34 -11.13 -30.81
CA ASP A 87 -2.96 -10.31 -31.85
C ASP A 87 -2.09 -9.13 -32.30
N HIS A 88 -1.20 -8.63 -31.43
CA HIS A 88 -0.48 -7.37 -31.69
C HIS A 88 1.04 -7.45 -31.56
N PHE A 89 1.61 -8.47 -30.91
CA PHE A 89 3.03 -8.49 -30.54
C PHE A 89 3.78 -9.79 -30.91
N VAL A 90 3.06 -10.81 -31.38
CA VAL A 90 3.60 -12.16 -31.63
C VAL A 90 3.42 -12.58 -33.12
N GLY A 91 3.14 -11.61 -34.00
CA GLY A 91 3.07 -11.80 -35.46
C GLY A 91 4.44 -11.76 -36.15
N ASP A 92 4.44 -11.69 -37.49
CA ASP A 92 5.66 -11.60 -38.34
C ASP A 92 6.36 -10.22 -38.28
N ASP A 93 6.10 -9.43 -37.25
CA ASP A 93 6.65 -8.09 -37.12
C ASP A 93 8.11 -8.15 -36.64
N ASP A 94 9.03 -8.27 -37.60
CA ASP A 94 10.49 -8.34 -37.43
C ASP A 94 11.14 -6.95 -37.24
N GLY A 95 10.39 -5.95 -36.78
CA GLY A 95 10.89 -4.60 -36.54
C GLY A 95 11.93 -4.51 -35.41
N PRO A 96 12.63 -3.37 -35.26
CA PRO A 96 13.52 -3.16 -34.12
C PRO A 96 12.74 -2.96 -32.80
N PRO A 97 13.42 -3.09 -31.64
CA PRO A 97 12.81 -2.76 -30.35
C PRO A 97 12.28 -1.32 -30.33
N ARG A 98 11.10 -1.13 -29.73
CA ARG A 98 10.35 0.13 -29.82
C ARG A 98 9.49 0.38 -28.60
N TRP A 99 9.24 1.66 -28.31
CA TRP A 99 8.32 2.08 -27.25
C TRP A 99 6.89 2.15 -27.77
N PHE A 100 5.92 1.77 -26.93
CA PHE A 100 4.51 2.05 -27.14
C PHE A 100 3.86 2.51 -25.84
N SER A 101 2.75 3.24 -25.93
CA SER A 101 1.92 3.57 -24.77
C SER A 101 0.68 2.67 -24.79
N PRO A 102 0.36 1.95 -23.71
CA PRO A 102 -0.88 1.18 -23.64
C PRO A 102 -2.12 2.08 -23.76
N LEU A 103 -3.17 1.58 -24.42
CA LEU A 103 -4.39 2.35 -24.67
C LEU A 103 -5.15 2.65 -23.36
N GLU A 104 -5.07 1.74 -22.38
CA GLU A 104 -5.68 1.91 -21.07
C GLU A 104 -5.03 3.02 -20.24
N CYS A 105 -3.86 3.52 -20.64
CA CYS A 105 -3.15 4.60 -19.97
C CYS A 105 -3.58 6.01 -20.44
N ALA A 106 -4.65 6.13 -21.23
CA ALA A 106 -5.07 7.41 -21.82
C ALA A 106 -5.47 8.51 -20.81
N ALA A 107 -5.78 8.14 -19.57
CA ALA A 107 -6.24 9.05 -18.53
C ALA A 107 -5.10 9.67 -17.71
N GLN A 108 -4.16 10.39 -18.37
CA GLN A 108 -3.00 10.97 -17.70
C GLN A 108 -3.32 12.27 -16.94
N ALA A 109 -2.97 12.32 -15.65
CA ALA A 109 -2.98 13.57 -14.89
C ALA A 109 -1.89 14.57 -15.36
N LYS A 110 -2.17 15.87 -15.27
CA LYS A 110 -1.20 16.90 -15.66
C LYS A 110 0.01 16.88 -14.71
N GLY A 111 1.21 16.80 -15.28
CA GLY A 111 2.45 16.77 -14.51
C GLY A 111 2.82 15.39 -13.96
N SER A 112 2.19 14.31 -14.44
CA SER A 112 2.59 12.95 -14.11
C SER A 112 4.04 12.67 -14.52
N PRO A 113 4.83 11.98 -13.67
CA PRO A 113 6.17 11.54 -14.04
C PRO A 113 6.13 10.52 -15.17
N LEU A 114 7.27 10.33 -15.83
CA LEU A 114 7.40 9.34 -16.91
C LEU A 114 7.72 7.98 -16.31
N LEU A 115 7.03 6.94 -16.76
CA LEU A 115 7.29 5.55 -16.41
C LEU A 115 7.67 4.79 -17.68
N LEU A 116 8.90 4.29 -17.71
CA LEU A 116 9.42 3.43 -18.76
C LEU A 116 9.46 1.98 -18.24
N PHE A 117 8.58 1.14 -18.76
CA PHE A 117 8.56 -0.29 -18.46
C PHE A 117 9.50 -1.06 -19.39
N ILE A 118 10.37 -1.87 -18.81
CA ILE A 118 11.36 -2.70 -19.50
C ILE A 118 10.99 -4.17 -19.23
N PRO A 119 10.57 -4.92 -20.28
CA PRO A 119 9.98 -6.24 -20.11
C PRO A 119 11.00 -7.28 -19.68
N GLY A 120 10.47 -8.40 -19.18
CA GLY A 120 11.23 -9.61 -18.90
C GLY A 120 11.52 -10.44 -20.16
N ILE A 121 11.56 -11.76 -19.96
CA ILE A 121 11.98 -12.71 -21.00
C ILE A 121 11.02 -12.75 -22.20
N ASP A 122 9.74 -12.47 -21.98
CA ASP A 122 8.70 -12.43 -23.02
C ASP A 122 8.95 -11.31 -24.05
N GLY A 123 9.52 -10.18 -23.62
CA GLY A 123 9.81 -9.03 -24.48
C GLY A 123 8.57 -8.30 -25.03
N THR A 124 7.35 -8.70 -24.69
CA THR A 124 6.13 -8.12 -25.27
C THR A 124 5.93 -6.67 -24.87
N GLY A 125 6.36 -6.30 -23.66
CA GLY A 125 6.06 -5.00 -23.05
C GLY A 125 4.69 -4.97 -22.34
N LEU A 126 3.96 -6.09 -22.32
CA LEU A 126 2.64 -6.22 -21.68
C LEU A 126 2.71 -6.76 -20.23
N GLY A 127 3.89 -6.87 -19.62
CA GLY A 127 4.03 -7.38 -18.24
C GLY A 127 3.26 -6.57 -17.19
N LEU A 128 2.94 -5.30 -17.46
CA LEU A 128 2.14 -4.44 -16.59
C LEU A 128 0.66 -4.34 -17.00
N ILE A 129 0.17 -5.20 -17.90
CA ILE A 129 -1.19 -5.13 -18.46
C ILE A 129 -2.31 -5.09 -17.40
N ARG A 130 -2.14 -5.78 -16.27
CA ARG A 130 -3.07 -5.75 -15.13
C ARG A 130 -3.11 -4.41 -14.40
N HIS A 131 -2.06 -3.60 -14.54
CA HIS A 131 -1.81 -2.36 -13.82
C HIS A 131 -1.93 -1.10 -14.69
N HIS A 132 -1.96 -1.24 -16.03
CA HIS A 132 -1.96 -0.11 -16.98
C HIS A 132 -2.99 0.97 -16.65
N LYS A 133 -4.25 0.61 -16.37
CA LYS A 133 -5.30 1.57 -16.02
C LYS A 133 -4.90 2.46 -14.83
N LYS A 134 -4.51 1.84 -13.70
CA LYS A 134 -4.14 2.58 -12.48
C LYS A 134 -2.82 3.33 -12.65
N LEU A 135 -1.85 2.74 -13.36
CA LEU A 135 -0.59 3.41 -13.65
C LEU A 135 -0.80 4.65 -14.52
N GLY A 136 -1.64 4.57 -15.55
CA GLY A 136 -1.96 5.69 -16.44
C GLY A 136 -2.64 6.87 -15.73
N GLU A 137 -3.36 6.62 -14.62
CA GLU A 137 -3.95 7.70 -13.81
C GLU A 137 -2.87 8.58 -13.14
N VAL A 138 -1.68 8.05 -12.88
CA VAL A 138 -0.63 8.72 -12.09
C VAL A 138 0.73 8.85 -12.79
N PHE A 139 0.94 8.15 -13.91
CA PHE A 139 2.15 8.14 -14.74
C PHE A 139 1.81 8.36 -16.22
N ASP A 140 2.79 8.84 -16.97
CA ASP A 140 2.87 8.68 -18.42
C ASP A 140 3.61 7.38 -18.70
N VAL A 141 2.94 6.37 -19.25
CA VAL A 141 3.43 4.99 -19.25
C VAL A 141 3.85 4.58 -20.65
N TRP A 142 5.14 4.31 -20.83
CA TRP A 142 5.67 3.74 -22.07
C TRP A 142 6.26 2.36 -21.78
N CYS A 143 5.89 1.38 -22.58
CA CYS A 143 6.36 0.02 -22.49
C CYS A 143 7.31 -0.28 -23.65
N LEU A 144 8.47 -0.87 -23.35
CA LEU A 144 9.39 -1.34 -24.36
C LEU A 144 8.91 -2.68 -24.91
N HIS A 145 8.72 -2.76 -26.22
CA HIS A 145 8.52 -4.00 -26.94
C HIS A 145 9.83 -4.43 -27.60
N ILE A 146 10.25 -5.66 -27.37
CA ILE A 146 11.39 -6.35 -27.99
C ILE A 146 10.81 -7.52 -28.79
N PRO A 147 10.69 -7.38 -30.13
CA PRO A 147 10.08 -8.40 -30.97
C PRO A 147 10.70 -9.79 -30.79
N VAL A 148 9.89 -10.83 -30.98
CA VAL A 148 10.27 -12.23 -30.71
C VAL A 148 11.55 -12.66 -31.44
N ARG A 149 11.71 -12.22 -32.70
CA ARG A 149 12.88 -12.54 -33.53
C ARG A 149 14.02 -11.54 -33.38
N ASP A 150 13.84 -10.46 -32.62
CA ASP A 150 14.91 -9.51 -32.37
C ASP A 150 16.07 -10.18 -31.63
N ARG A 151 17.29 -9.86 -32.08
CA ARG A 151 18.55 -10.34 -31.51
C ARG A 151 19.44 -9.17 -31.07
N THR A 152 18.84 -8.04 -30.70
CA THR A 152 19.61 -6.89 -30.23
C THR A 152 20.33 -7.26 -28.93
N PRO A 153 21.68 -7.12 -28.86
CA PRO A 153 22.44 -7.45 -27.66
C PRO A 153 22.09 -6.53 -26.48
N ALA A 154 22.31 -6.98 -25.24
CA ALA A 154 22.02 -6.22 -24.01
C ALA A 154 22.62 -4.81 -24.05
N LYS A 155 23.87 -4.67 -24.51
CA LYS A 155 24.57 -3.37 -24.62
C LYS A 155 23.82 -2.37 -25.49
N ASP A 156 23.20 -2.82 -26.58
CA ASP A 156 22.51 -1.95 -27.52
C ASP A 156 21.07 -1.66 -27.07
N LEU A 157 20.41 -2.60 -26.38
CA LEU A 157 19.17 -2.33 -25.65
C LEU A 157 19.36 -1.25 -24.57
N VAL A 158 20.44 -1.34 -23.79
CA VAL A 158 20.80 -0.32 -22.78
C VAL A 158 20.99 1.05 -23.44
N LYS A 159 21.68 1.12 -24.59
CA LYS A 159 21.83 2.38 -25.33
C LYS A 159 20.48 2.93 -25.83
N LEU A 160 19.57 2.08 -26.27
CA LEU A 160 18.23 2.49 -26.73
C LEU A 160 17.43 3.12 -25.58
N ILE A 161 17.42 2.46 -24.42
CA ILE A 161 16.74 2.96 -23.23
C ILE A 161 17.41 4.26 -22.76
N GLU A 162 18.74 4.29 -22.69
CA GLU A 162 19.53 5.47 -22.31
C GLU A 162 19.26 6.68 -23.22
N ARG A 163 19.16 6.49 -24.53
CA ARG A 163 18.80 7.57 -25.48
C ARG A 163 17.44 8.18 -25.13
N THR A 164 16.47 7.34 -24.78
CA THR A 164 15.12 7.76 -24.39
C THR A 164 15.17 8.54 -23.09
N VAL A 165 15.87 8.01 -22.07
CA VAL A 165 16.08 8.67 -20.78
C VAL A 165 16.75 10.05 -20.95
N LYS A 166 17.82 10.14 -21.73
CA LYS A 166 18.54 11.42 -21.97
C LYS A 166 17.66 12.42 -22.72
N SER A 167 16.91 11.97 -23.72
CA SER A 167 15.98 12.82 -24.48
C SER A 167 14.90 13.40 -23.58
N GLU A 168 14.21 12.56 -22.79
CA GLU A 168 13.12 13.01 -21.94
C GLU A 168 13.60 13.85 -20.75
N SER A 169 14.76 13.52 -20.19
CA SER A 169 15.41 14.34 -19.17
C SER A 169 15.80 15.73 -19.71
N TYR A 170 16.32 15.81 -20.94
CA TYR A 170 16.63 17.09 -21.58
C TYR A 170 15.37 17.94 -21.82
N ARG A 171 14.27 17.32 -22.27
CA ARG A 171 13.00 18.00 -22.52
C ARG A 171 12.30 18.45 -21.24
N PHE A 172 12.40 17.65 -20.18
CA PHE A 172 11.70 17.85 -18.91
C PHE A 172 12.64 17.64 -17.71
N PRO A 173 13.61 18.55 -17.46
CA PRO A 173 14.70 18.34 -16.49
C PRO A 173 14.27 18.22 -15.02
N ASN A 174 13.04 18.65 -14.70
CA ASN A 174 12.49 18.57 -13.34
C ASN A 174 11.47 17.43 -13.18
N ARG A 175 11.23 16.64 -14.22
CA ARG A 175 10.29 15.52 -14.21
C ARG A 175 11.08 14.23 -13.96
N PRO A 176 10.82 13.51 -12.86
CA PRO A 176 11.50 12.26 -12.60
C PRO A 176 11.08 11.18 -13.60
N ILE A 177 12.01 10.28 -13.91
CA ILE A 177 11.80 9.15 -14.81
C ILE A 177 11.90 7.85 -14.00
N TYR A 178 10.82 7.09 -14.02
CA TYR A 178 10.71 5.78 -13.39
C TYR A 178 11.12 4.71 -14.40
N LEU A 179 12.10 3.87 -14.06
CA LEU A 179 12.41 2.66 -14.81
C LEU A 179 11.83 1.48 -14.04
N VAL A 180 10.82 0.84 -14.62
CA VAL A 180 10.20 -0.37 -14.07
C VAL A 180 10.72 -1.55 -14.86
N GLY A 181 11.56 -2.39 -14.25
CA GLY A 181 12.15 -3.54 -14.91
C GLY A 181 11.69 -4.84 -14.29
N GLU A 182 11.34 -5.81 -15.13
CA GLU A 182 11.00 -7.17 -14.73
C GLU A 182 12.13 -8.13 -15.14
N SER A 183 12.66 -8.94 -14.21
CA SER A 183 13.66 -9.97 -14.51
C SER A 183 14.88 -9.43 -15.28
N ILE A 184 15.08 -9.81 -16.55
CA ILE A 184 16.13 -9.27 -17.44
C ILE A 184 16.01 -7.74 -17.55
N GLY A 185 14.79 -7.23 -17.68
CA GLY A 185 14.52 -5.80 -17.79
C GLY A 185 14.97 -5.02 -16.55
N ALA A 186 14.94 -5.64 -15.36
CA ALA A 186 15.47 -5.04 -14.13
C ALA A 186 17.01 -4.89 -14.20
N CYS A 187 17.71 -5.86 -14.78
CA CYS A 187 19.15 -5.80 -14.97
C CYS A 187 19.54 -4.70 -15.97
N LEU A 188 18.77 -4.58 -17.07
CA LEU A 188 18.96 -3.51 -18.05
C LEU A 188 18.70 -2.13 -17.42
N ALA A 189 17.65 -2.00 -16.59
CA ALA A 189 17.34 -0.76 -15.87
C ALA A 189 18.48 -0.33 -14.94
N LEU A 190 19.09 -1.28 -14.22
CA LEU A 190 20.26 -1.03 -13.37
C LEU A 190 21.45 -0.51 -14.17
N ASP A 191 21.78 -1.11 -15.32
CA ASP A 191 22.88 -0.66 -16.17
C ASP A 191 22.61 0.75 -16.76
N VAL A 192 21.37 1.02 -17.20
CA VAL A 192 20.96 2.36 -17.65
C VAL A 192 21.16 3.40 -16.54
N ALA A 193 20.72 3.08 -15.32
CA ALA A 193 20.84 3.99 -14.19
C ALA A 193 22.29 4.23 -13.77
N ALA A 194 23.12 3.19 -13.80
CA ALA A 194 24.55 3.29 -13.49
C ALA A 194 25.30 4.21 -14.45
N ARG A 195 24.90 4.23 -15.74
CA ARG A 195 25.48 5.11 -16.76
C ARG A 195 24.98 6.55 -16.70
N ASN A 196 23.89 6.79 -15.98
CA ASN A 196 23.22 8.10 -15.91
C ASN A 196 23.01 8.57 -14.46
N PRO A 197 24.06 8.63 -13.63
CA PRO A 197 23.93 8.91 -12.19
C PRO A 197 23.45 10.34 -11.87
N ASN A 198 23.51 11.25 -12.86
CA ASN A 198 23.12 12.64 -12.70
C ASN A 198 21.67 12.92 -13.16
N ILE A 199 21.00 11.94 -13.78
CA ILE A 199 19.60 12.06 -14.18
C ILE A 199 18.73 11.63 -13.00
N ASP A 200 17.61 12.33 -12.79
CA ASP A 200 16.67 12.04 -11.73
C ASP A 200 15.85 10.76 -12.04
N LEU A 201 16.44 9.61 -11.74
CA LEU A 201 15.87 8.29 -11.94
C LEU A 201 15.33 7.69 -10.65
N ALA A 202 14.23 6.94 -10.78
CA ALA A 202 13.68 6.07 -9.75
C ALA A 202 13.54 4.65 -10.32
N LEU A 203 14.01 3.63 -9.62
CA LEU A 203 14.00 2.25 -10.09
C LEU A 203 12.95 1.42 -9.35
N ILE A 204 12.13 0.69 -10.09
CA ILE A 204 11.25 -0.35 -9.55
C ILE A 204 11.66 -1.66 -10.21
N LEU A 205 12.24 -2.57 -9.43
CA LEU A 205 12.86 -3.80 -9.92
C LEU A 205 12.06 -4.99 -9.41
N ALA A 206 11.32 -5.66 -10.29
CA ALA A 206 10.60 -6.88 -9.97
C ALA A 206 11.48 -8.10 -10.30
N ASN A 207 11.74 -8.92 -9.28
CA ASN A 207 12.57 -10.12 -9.36
C ASN A 207 13.85 -9.92 -10.19
N PRO A 208 14.69 -8.92 -9.84
CA PRO A 208 15.93 -8.68 -10.58
C PRO A 208 16.80 -9.93 -10.52
N ALA A 209 17.19 -10.43 -11.69
CA ALA A 209 18.12 -11.54 -11.74
C ALA A 209 19.50 -11.09 -11.25
N THR A 210 20.01 -11.73 -10.20
CA THR A 210 21.32 -11.39 -9.63
C THR A 210 22.42 -12.34 -10.09
N GLN A 211 22.04 -13.58 -10.35
CA GLN A 211 22.88 -14.66 -10.84
C GLN A 211 22.06 -15.56 -11.78
N VAL A 212 22.71 -16.15 -12.76
CA VAL A 212 22.12 -17.22 -13.57
C VAL A 212 22.65 -18.53 -13.00
N ASN A 213 21.80 -19.28 -12.28
CA ASN A 213 22.23 -20.54 -11.68
C ASN A 213 22.59 -21.54 -12.79
N ASN A 214 23.85 -21.98 -12.82
CA ASN A 214 24.34 -22.96 -13.79
C ASN A 214 23.65 -24.32 -13.63
N LEU A 215 23.19 -24.68 -12.42
CA LEU A 215 22.47 -25.94 -12.19
C LEU A 215 21.11 -26.00 -12.89
N MET A 216 20.42 -24.87 -13.07
CA MET A 216 19.09 -24.83 -13.72
C MET A 216 19.18 -24.46 -15.20
N SER A 217 20.15 -23.62 -15.59
CA SER A 217 20.31 -23.18 -16.98
C SER A 217 21.01 -24.20 -17.87
N GLN A 218 21.95 -25.01 -17.35
CA GLN A 218 22.67 -26.00 -18.16
C GLN A 218 21.81 -27.21 -18.58
N PRO A 219 20.95 -27.79 -17.72
CA PRO A 219 20.00 -28.82 -18.15
C PRO A 219 19.00 -28.27 -19.17
N LEU A 220 18.49 -27.05 -18.95
CA LEU A 220 17.51 -26.42 -19.85
C LEU A 220 18.14 -26.09 -21.22
N VAL A 221 19.35 -25.55 -21.25
CA VAL A 221 20.12 -25.32 -22.50
C VAL A 221 20.51 -26.64 -23.15
N GLY A 222 20.92 -27.64 -22.37
CA GLY A 222 21.25 -28.99 -22.86
C GLY A 222 20.05 -29.68 -23.52
N MET A 223 18.89 -29.66 -22.88
CA MET A 223 17.63 -30.18 -23.44
C MET A 223 17.21 -29.42 -24.69
N LEU A 224 17.27 -28.08 -24.66
CA LEU A 224 16.95 -27.26 -25.83
C LEU A 224 17.90 -27.57 -27.01
N ASN A 225 19.19 -27.77 -26.76
CA ASN A 225 20.17 -28.08 -27.81
C ASN A 225 19.99 -29.47 -28.43
N VAL A 226 19.45 -30.44 -27.68
CA VAL A 226 19.19 -31.82 -28.14
C VAL A 226 17.91 -31.92 -28.99
N LEU A 227 17.00 -30.94 -28.93
CA LEU A 227 15.79 -30.91 -29.76
C LEU A 227 16.13 -30.66 -31.25
N PRO A 228 15.64 -31.46 -32.21
CA PRO A 228 15.88 -31.23 -33.64
C PRO A 228 15.37 -29.86 -34.10
N TYR A 229 16.10 -29.19 -35.03
CA TYR A 229 15.81 -27.84 -35.54
C TYR A 229 14.51 -27.69 -36.36
N GLY A 230 13.73 -28.75 -36.51
CA GLY A 230 12.41 -28.66 -37.11
C GLY A 230 11.81 -30.04 -37.29
N VAL A 231 10.76 -30.36 -36.53
CA VAL A 231 9.91 -31.50 -36.84
C VAL A 231 8.49 -31.31 -36.27
N PRO A 232 7.52 -30.87 -37.08
CA PRO A 232 6.15 -31.39 -36.93
C PRO A 232 5.96 -32.71 -37.70
N THR A 233 6.77 -32.98 -38.73
CA THR A 233 6.42 -33.97 -39.78
C THR A 233 7.05 -35.36 -39.69
N LEU A 234 8.21 -35.53 -39.03
CA LEU A 234 8.95 -36.80 -38.99
C LEU A 234 8.57 -37.71 -37.81
N LEU A 235 7.91 -37.18 -36.78
CA LEU A 235 7.41 -37.93 -35.62
C LEU A 235 6.02 -38.57 -35.89
N GLU A 236 5.22 -37.99 -36.79
CA GLU A 236 3.93 -38.54 -37.21
C GLU A 236 4.10 -39.85 -38.01
N GLU A 237 5.15 -39.96 -38.83
CA GLU A 237 5.40 -41.14 -39.68
C GLU A 237 6.02 -42.34 -38.94
N ILE A 238 6.83 -42.11 -37.89
CA ILE A 238 7.57 -43.21 -37.22
C ILE A 238 6.77 -43.79 -36.06
N PHE A 239 6.01 -42.98 -35.31
CA PHE A 239 5.42 -43.43 -34.05
C PHE A 239 3.89 -43.39 -33.99
N GLY A 240 3.20 -42.93 -35.04
CA GLY A 240 1.74 -42.99 -35.11
C GLY A 240 1.00 -42.28 -33.97
N PHE A 241 1.65 -41.33 -33.28
CA PHE A 241 1.01 -40.51 -32.26
C PHE A 241 0.19 -39.43 -32.93
N LYS A 242 -1.14 -39.61 -32.92
CA LYS A 242 -2.05 -38.49 -33.17
C LYS A 242 -2.05 -37.57 -31.96
N GLN A 243 -1.62 -36.33 -32.20
CA GLN A 243 -1.92 -35.12 -31.42
C GLN A 243 -1.13 -34.92 -30.11
N GLY A 244 0.01 -34.23 -30.22
CA GLY A 244 0.72 -33.57 -29.13
C GLY A 244 2.00 -32.90 -29.65
N ASP A 245 2.09 -31.57 -29.55
CA ASP A 245 3.29 -30.81 -29.93
C ASP A 245 4.47 -31.24 -29.03
N PRO A 246 5.66 -31.61 -29.56
CA PRO A 246 6.86 -31.90 -28.76
C PRO A 246 7.19 -30.81 -27.75
N PHE A 247 6.83 -29.56 -28.03
CA PHE A 247 6.94 -28.43 -27.10
C PHE A 247 5.96 -28.52 -25.91
N ALA A 248 4.76 -29.09 -26.11
CA ALA A 248 3.80 -29.38 -25.05
C ALA A 248 4.38 -30.35 -24.03
N ALA A 249 4.99 -31.44 -24.51
CA ALA A 249 5.61 -32.45 -23.67
C ALA A 249 6.83 -31.90 -22.90
N MET A 250 7.59 -30.98 -23.51
CA MET A 250 8.69 -30.26 -22.85
C MET A 250 8.18 -29.35 -21.73
N LEU A 251 7.10 -28.61 -21.97
CA LEU A 251 6.48 -27.76 -20.97
C LEU A 251 5.84 -28.59 -19.86
N ASP A 252 5.17 -29.70 -20.16
CA ASP A 252 4.65 -30.65 -19.16
C ASP A 252 5.77 -31.28 -18.31
N ALA A 253 6.94 -31.57 -18.91
CA ALA A 253 8.11 -32.07 -18.18
C ALA A 253 8.69 -31.00 -17.24
N LEU A 254 8.84 -29.76 -17.71
CA LEU A 254 9.19 -28.61 -16.85
C LEU A 254 8.13 -28.40 -15.77
N THR A 255 6.84 -28.52 -16.08
CA THR A 255 5.80 -28.32 -15.06
C THR A 255 5.82 -29.41 -13.99
N ASN A 256 6.09 -30.67 -14.38
CA ASN A 256 6.17 -31.81 -13.47
C ASN A 256 7.44 -31.84 -12.63
N GLU A 257 8.61 -31.51 -13.20
CA GLU A 257 9.87 -31.44 -12.44
C GLU A 257 9.81 -30.31 -11.40
N PHE A 258 9.14 -29.20 -11.72
CA PHE A 258 8.86 -28.10 -10.80
C PHE A 258 7.70 -28.40 -9.81
N ALA A 259 6.83 -29.38 -10.11
CA ALA A 259 5.79 -29.85 -9.21
C ALA A 259 6.31 -30.88 -8.18
N VAL A 260 7.34 -31.66 -8.50
CA VAL A 260 7.90 -32.68 -7.58
C VAL A 260 8.60 -32.06 -6.36
N HIS A 261 9.01 -30.79 -6.43
CA HIS A 261 9.49 -30.02 -5.27
C HIS A 261 8.37 -29.32 -4.45
N GLN A 262 7.11 -29.42 -4.87
CA GLN A 262 5.94 -28.88 -4.14
C GLN A 262 5.27 -29.96 -3.29
N MET A 263 5.74 -30.12 -2.05
CA MET A 263 4.94 -30.78 -1.02
C MET A 263 4.77 -29.86 0.19
N SER A 264 4.17 -28.68 -0.04
CA SER A 264 3.31 -27.91 0.88
C SER A 264 3.20 -26.47 0.38
N GLY A 265 1.98 -25.99 0.14
CA GLY A 265 1.72 -24.57 -0.15
C GLY A 265 0.93 -24.33 -1.42
N VAL A 266 -0.30 -23.85 -1.25
CA VAL A 266 -1.20 -23.42 -2.32
C VAL A 266 -0.63 -22.18 -3.01
N GLY A 267 0.07 -22.34 -4.14
CA GLY A 267 0.45 -21.22 -5.02
C GLY A 267 1.15 -21.58 -6.32
N GLY A 268 1.08 -22.83 -6.76
CA GLY A 268 1.39 -23.18 -8.15
C GLY A 268 0.33 -22.72 -9.16
N GLY A 269 -0.63 -21.86 -8.78
CA GLY A 269 -1.82 -21.52 -9.58
C GLY A 269 -1.49 -20.97 -10.97
N ILE A 270 -0.61 -19.97 -11.07
CA ILE A 270 -0.37 -19.28 -12.35
C ILE A 270 0.42 -20.12 -13.36
N LEU A 271 1.48 -20.82 -12.94
CA LEU A 271 2.19 -21.75 -13.85
C LEU A 271 1.30 -22.93 -14.22
N ARG A 272 0.51 -23.42 -13.26
CA ARG A 272 -0.49 -24.45 -13.53
C ARG A 272 -1.58 -23.93 -14.46
N ASP A 273 -2.01 -22.68 -14.40
CA ASP A 273 -3.01 -22.09 -15.30
C ASP A 273 -2.41 -21.74 -16.68
N LEU A 274 -1.14 -21.33 -16.73
CA LEU A 274 -0.36 -21.08 -17.95
C LEU A 274 -0.20 -22.38 -18.77
N PHE A 275 -0.03 -23.52 -18.10
CA PHE A 275 0.16 -24.83 -18.73
C PHE A 275 -1.09 -25.74 -18.75
N ALA A 276 -2.07 -25.55 -17.86
CA ALA A 276 -3.30 -26.36 -17.83
C ALA A 276 -4.28 -26.01 -18.94
N VAL A 277 -4.13 -24.86 -19.60
CA VAL A 277 -4.98 -24.47 -20.74
C VAL A 277 -4.25 -24.81 -22.04
N SER A 278 -4.51 -25.99 -22.60
CA SER A 278 -3.99 -26.42 -23.90
C SER A 278 -4.24 -25.43 -25.05
N ALA A 279 -5.25 -24.54 -24.92
CA ALA A 279 -5.55 -23.48 -25.89
C ALA A 279 -4.52 -22.32 -25.91
N ASN A 280 -3.67 -22.21 -24.89
CA ASN A 280 -2.68 -21.12 -24.75
C ASN A 280 -1.27 -21.51 -25.25
N LEU A 281 -1.02 -22.82 -25.37
CA LEU A 281 0.24 -23.38 -25.82
C LEU A 281 0.72 -22.83 -27.19
N PRO A 282 -0.15 -22.64 -28.21
CA PRO A 282 0.27 -22.08 -29.50
C PRO A 282 0.74 -20.62 -29.42
N THR A 283 0.31 -19.87 -28.39
CA THR A 283 0.78 -18.49 -28.19
C THR A 283 2.12 -18.49 -27.47
N LEU A 284 2.26 -19.33 -26.44
CA LEU A 284 3.51 -19.47 -25.70
C LEU A 284 4.65 -19.98 -26.59
N SER A 285 4.38 -20.93 -27.49
CA SER A 285 5.38 -21.41 -28.46
C SER A 285 5.80 -20.35 -29.47
N ARG A 286 4.93 -19.37 -29.75
CA ARG A 286 5.25 -18.21 -30.60
C ARG A 286 5.96 -17.09 -29.84
N ILE A 287 5.72 -16.91 -28.54
CA ILE A 287 6.47 -15.97 -27.69
C ILE A 287 7.88 -16.50 -27.40
N PHE A 288 7.99 -17.81 -27.14
CA PHE A 288 9.24 -18.49 -26.80
C PHE A 288 9.64 -19.59 -27.80
N PRO A 289 9.88 -19.27 -29.09
CA PRO A 289 10.54 -20.22 -29.99
C PRO A 289 11.89 -20.64 -29.39
N LYS A 290 12.31 -21.89 -29.64
CA LYS A 290 13.56 -22.45 -29.11
C LYS A 290 14.76 -21.50 -29.25
N ASP A 291 15.02 -21.01 -30.46
CA ASP A 291 16.18 -20.13 -30.73
C ASP A 291 16.05 -18.78 -30.02
N THR A 292 14.82 -18.28 -29.85
CA THR A 292 14.55 -17.07 -29.08
C THR A 292 14.79 -17.31 -27.59
N LEU A 293 14.33 -18.43 -27.04
CA LEU A 293 14.54 -18.75 -25.63
C LEU A 293 16.04 -18.88 -25.31
N LEU A 294 16.80 -19.59 -26.15
CA LEU A 294 18.26 -19.68 -26.04
C LEU A 294 18.91 -18.30 -26.10
N TRP A 295 18.51 -17.46 -27.06
CA TRP A 295 19.00 -16.09 -27.16
C TRP A 295 18.69 -15.25 -25.92
N LYS A 296 17.47 -15.34 -25.38
CA LYS A 296 17.05 -14.59 -24.19
C LYS A 296 17.80 -15.04 -22.93
N LEU A 297 18.19 -16.30 -22.82
CA LEU A 297 19.06 -16.79 -21.75
C LEU A 297 20.48 -16.21 -21.85
N GLU A 298 21.04 -16.11 -23.05
CA GLU A 298 22.32 -15.42 -23.25
C GLU A 298 22.23 -13.90 -22.99
N LEU A 299 21.11 -13.29 -23.41
CA LEU A 299 20.79 -11.91 -23.08
C LEU A 299 20.74 -11.69 -21.56
N LEU A 300 20.09 -12.59 -20.82
CA LEU A 300 20.02 -12.58 -19.37
C LEU A 300 21.42 -12.64 -18.75
N LYS A 301 22.26 -13.60 -19.16
CA LYS A 301 23.65 -13.71 -18.66
C LYS A 301 24.43 -12.42 -18.89
N SER A 302 24.33 -11.84 -20.09
CA SER A 302 24.99 -10.58 -20.42
C SER A 302 24.47 -9.39 -19.59
N ALA A 303 23.16 -9.30 -19.39
CA ALA A 303 22.53 -8.24 -18.60
C ALA A 303 22.90 -8.34 -17.11
N VAL A 304 22.88 -9.54 -16.54
CA VAL A 304 23.28 -9.81 -15.15
C VAL A 304 24.76 -9.44 -14.93
N ALA A 305 25.64 -9.87 -15.82
CA ALA A 305 27.06 -9.53 -15.75
C ALA A 305 27.29 -8.01 -15.79
N SER A 306 26.61 -7.31 -16.70
CA SER A 306 26.70 -5.85 -16.80
C SER A 306 26.17 -5.15 -15.56
N ALA A 307 24.98 -5.53 -15.08
CA ALA A 307 24.37 -4.95 -13.89
C ALA A 307 25.27 -5.12 -12.65
N ASN A 308 25.77 -6.33 -12.40
CA ASN A 308 26.71 -6.62 -11.31
C ASN A 308 27.98 -5.79 -11.39
N SER A 309 28.51 -5.56 -12.60
CA SER A 309 29.75 -4.79 -12.79
C SER A 309 29.59 -3.28 -12.61
N HIS A 310 28.36 -2.74 -12.63
CA HIS A 310 28.11 -1.30 -12.59
C HIS A 310 27.19 -0.85 -11.43
N ILE A 311 26.69 -1.78 -10.61
CA ILE A 311 25.71 -1.49 -9.56
C ILE A 311 26.16 -0.40 -8.57
N TYR A 312 27.46 -0.28 -8.27
CA TYR A 312 28.02 0.73 -7.36
C TYR A 312 27.91 2.17 -7.88
N ALA A 313 27.72 2.35 -9.19
CA ALA A 313 27.54 3.66 -9.82
C ALA A 313 26.07 4.11 -9.79
N VAL A 314 25.12 3.24 -9.45
CA VAL A 314 23.71 3.59 -9.35
C VAL A 314 23.50 4.55 -8.17
N ARG A 315 22.92 5.72 -8.47
CA ARG A 315 22.52 6.74 -7.48
C ARG A 315 21.01 6.90 -7.34
N ALA A 316 20.25 6.20 -8.18
CA ALA A 316 18.80 6.24 -8.20
C ALA A 316 18.20 5.62 -6.93
N GLU A 317 17.12 6.22 -6.45
CA GLU A 317 16.29 5.59 -5.41
C GLU A 317 15.69 4.30 -5.99
N THR A 318 15.71 3.21 -5.22
CA THR A 318 15.36 1.89 -5.74
C THR A 318 14.34 1.18 -4.87
N LEU A 319 13.28 0.67 -5.48
CA LEU A 319 12.30 -0.22 -4.89
C LEU A 319 12.46 -1.61 -5.52
N ILE A 320 12.89 -2.59 -4.74
CA ILE A 320 13.00 -3.99 -5.16
C ILE A 320 11.75 -4.73 -4.69
N LEU A 321 11.04 -5.37 -5.62
CA LEU A 321 9.92 -6.25 -5.35
C LEU A 321 10.37 -7.70 -5.55
N LEU A 322 10.29 -8.50 -4.50
CA LEU A 322 10.71 -9.90 -4.50
C LEU A 322 9.52 -10.83 -4.29
N SER A 323 9.38 -11.80 -5.18
CA SER A 323 8.46 -12.92 -5.03
C SER A 323 9.03 -13.95 -4.06
N GLY A 324 8.37 -14.17 -2.92
CA GLY A 324 8.85 -15.09 -1.89
C GLY A 324 8.87 -16.56 -2.30
N ARG A 325 8.12 -16.94 -3.35
CA ARG A 325 8.09 -18.31 -3.89
C ARG A 325 8.86 -18.46 -5.20
N ASP A 326 9.60 -17.44 -5.62
CA ASP A 326 10.46 -17.55 -6.80
C ASP A 326 11.71 -18.35 -6.46
N GLN A 327 11.85 -19.52 -7.09
CA GLN A 327 13.01 -20.41 -6.94
C GLN A 327 13.94 -20.36 -8.17
N TRP A 328 13.61 -19.55 -9.18
CA TRP A 328 14.33 -19.54 -10.46
C TRP A 328 15.47 -18.51 -10.47
N LEU A 329 15.19 -17.28 -10.05
CA LEU A 329 16.15 -16.16 -10.12
C LEU A 329 16.49 -15.56 -8.76
N LEU A 330 15.78 -15.97 -7.71
CA LEU A 330 15.94 -15.40 -6.37
C LEU A 330 17.15 -16.03 -5.66
N ASN A 331 18.14 -15.19 -5.35
CA ASN A 331 19.16 -15.49 -4.35
C ASN A 331 19.08 -14.41 -3.27
N GLU A 332 18.61 -14.78 -2.06
CA GLU A 332 18.41 -13.81 -0.98
C GLU A 332 19.71 -13.08 -0.60
N GLU A 333 20.85 -13.77 -0.58
CA GLU A 333 22.16 -13.18 -0.26
C GLU A 333 22.56 -12.10 -1.27
N ASP A 334 22.29 -12.34 -2.56
CA ASP A 334 22.58 -11.35 -3.59
C ASP A 334 21.66 -10.14 -3.50
N ILE A 335 20.38 -10.34 -3.17
CA ILE A 335 19.44 -9.23 -3.01
C ILE A 335 19.80 -8.41 -1.76
N ASP A 336 20.26 -9.07 -0.69
CA ASP A 336 20.83 -8.39 0.46
C ASP A 336 22.07 -7.59 0.04
N ARG A 337 22.98 -8.16 -0.76
CA ARG A 337 24.12 -7.41 -1.32
C ARG A 337 23.66 -6.20 -2.15
N TYR A 338 22.70 -6.37 -3.06
CA TYR A 338 22.18 -5.31 -3.91
C TYR A 338 21.62 -4.18 -3.07
N SER A 339 20.78 -4.52 -2.11
CA SER A 339 20.14 -3.54 -1.26
C SER A 339 21.14 -2.81 -0.35
N HIS A 340 22.31 -3.40 -0.02
CA HIS A 340 23.39 -2.72 0.71
C HIS A 340 24.25 -1.82 -0.20
N THR A 341 24.32 -2.15 -1.48
CA THR A 341 25.11 -1.40 -2.47
C THR A 341 24.36 -0.20 -3.03
N LEU A 342 23.05 -0.35 -3.24
CA LEU A 342 22.18 0.67 -3.81
C LEU A 342 21.82 1.74 -2.76
N SER A 343 21.97 3.01 -3.13
CA SER A 343 21.56 4.12 -2.27
C SER A 343 20.05 4.20 -2.15
N LYS A 344 19.52 4.34 -0.92
CA LYS A 344 18.07 4.48 -0.65
C LYS A 344 17.25 3.36 -1.29
N CYS A 345 17.64 2.12 -0.98
CA CYS A 345 16.97 0.91 -1.47
C CYS A 345 15.88 0.45 -0.49
N ILE A 346 14.65 0.31 -0.99
CA ILE A 346 13.52 -0.30 -0.29
C ILE A 346 13.34 -1.71 -0.85
N VAL A 347 13.23 -2.72 0.01
CA VAL A 347 12.97 -4.10 -0.40
C VAL A 347 11.60 -4.54 0.12
N ARG A 348 10.73 -4.99 -0.78
CA ARG A 348 9.41 -5.57 -0.44
C ARG A 348 9.40 -7.05 -0.80
N LYS A 349 9.39 -7.89 0.24
CA LYS A 349 9.23 -9.34 0.11
C LYS A 349 7.74 -9.70 0.10
N LEU A 350 7.25 -10.15 -1.05
CA LEU A 350 5.87 -10.59 -1.28
C LEU A 350 5.83 -12.11 -1.11
N LYS A 351 5.75 -12.53 0.17
CA LYS A 351 6.04 -13.89 0.65
C LYS A 351 5.26 -15.00 -0.06
N ASP A 352 4.02 -14.73 -0.44
CA ASP A 352 3.10 -15.72 -0.99
C ASP A 352 3.02 -15.74 -2.52
N ASN A 353 3.80 -14.89 -3.20
CA ASN A 353 3.71 -14.67 -4.64
C ASN A 353 4.77 -15.44 -5.44
N GLY A 354 4.39 -15.91 -6.64
CA GLY A 354 5.26 -16.59 -7.59
C GLY A 354 6.04 -15.63 -8.50
N HIS A 355 6.81 -16.20 -9.45
CA HIS A 355 7.74 -15.45 -10.31
C HIS A 355 7.10 -14.32 -11.13
N PHE A 356 5.89 -14.53 -11.65
CA PHE A 356 5.15 -13.54 -12.46
C PHE A 356 4.39 -12.55 -11.58
N LEU A 357 5.15 -11.75 -10.81
CA LEU A 357 4.64 -10.93 -9.73
C LEU A 357 3.49 -9.99 -10.16
N PHE A 358 3.61 -9.36 -11.32
CA PHE A 358 2.59 -8.41 -11.80
C PHE A 358 1.29 -9.07 -12.28
N PHE A 359 1.27 -10.40 -12.40
CA PHE A 359 0.08 -11.16 -12.77
C PHE A 359 -0.69 -11.75 -11.58
N GLU A 360 -0.14 -11.67 -10.37
CA GLU A 360 -0.73 -12.22 -9.15
C GLU A 360 -1.89 -11.32 -8.64
N ASP A 361 -3.02 -11.93 -8.27
CA ASP A 361 -4.24 -11.18 -7.87
C ASP A 361 -4.03 -10.30 -6.62
N GLY A 362 -3.14 -10.73 -5.71
CA GLY A 362 -2.80 -10.00 -4.49
C GLY A 362 -1.84 -8.82 -4.67
N VAL A 363 -1.30 -8.60 -5.87
CA VAL A 363 -0.31 -7.55 -6.12
C VAL A 363 -0.97 -6.35 -6.79
N ASP A 364 -0.84 -5.17 -6.19
CA ASP A 364 -1.21 -3.89 -6.79
C ASP A 364 0.02 -2.97 -6.78
N LEU A 365 0.60 -2.73 -7.96
CA LEU A 365 1.84 -1.95 -8.06
C LEU A 365 1.64 -0.50 -7.61
N VAL A 366 0.50 0.12 -7.92
CA VAL A 366 0.23 1.50 -7.53
C VAL A 366 0.05 1.62 -6.02
N SER A 367 -0.66 0.69 -5.39
CA SER A 367 -0.76 0.65 -3.93
C SER A 367 0.61 0.43 -3.28
N ILE A 368 1.45 -0.48 -3.78
CA ILE A 368 2.81 -0.67 -3.26
C ILE A 368 3.65 0.61 -3.37
N ILE A 369 3.59 1.31 -4.51
CA ILE A 369 4.28 2.59 -4.74
C ILE A 369 3.79 3.66 -3.74
N LYS A 370 2.48 3.72 -3.46
CA LYS A 370 1.89 4.65 -2.47
C LYS A 370 2.37 4.32 -1.06
N CYS A 371 2.29 3.06 -0.66
CA CYS A 371 2.66 2.56 0.67
C CYS A 371 4.15 2.70 0.97
N THR A 372 4.99 2.69 -0.05
CA THR A 372 6.44 2.91 0.11
C THR A 372 6.82 4.38 0.14
N CYS A 373 5.86 5.31 -0.07
CA CYS A 373 6.14 6.72 -0.31
C CYS A 373 7.14 6.94 -1.46
N PHE A 374 7.11 6.04 -2.46
CA PHE A 374 8.06 6.04 -3.58
C PHE A 374 7.58 6.90 -4.77
N TYR A 375 6.28 7.21 -4.82
CA TYR A 375 5.74 8.14 -5.82
C TYR A 375 6.20 9.57 -5.54
N ARG A 376 6.82 10.22 -6.51
CA ARG A 376 7.26 11.62 -6.44
C ARG A 376 7.17 12.25 -7.81
N ARG A 377 6.77 13.53 -7.85
CA ARG A 377 6.72 14.32 -9.09
C ARG A 377 7.87 15.30 -9.22
N GLY A 378 8.64 15.49 -8.15
CA GLY A 378 9.90 16.25 -8.14
C GLY A 378 11.07 15.40 -7.66
N LYS A 379 12.18 16.07 -7.33
CA LYS A 379 13.46 15.45 -6.93
C LYS A 379 13.40 14.58 -5.67
N SER A 380 12.42 14.80 -4.82
CA SER A 380 12.21 14.07 -3.57
C SER A 380 10.73 13.94 -3.29
N HIS A 381 10.33 12.85 -2.61
CA HIS A 381 8.96 12.66 -2.17
C HIS A 381 8.49 13.78 -1.24
N ASP A 382 7.32 14.36 -1.54
CA ASP A 382 6.62 15.29 -0.68
C ASP A 382 5.28 14.69 -0.22
N HIS A 383 5.14 14.46 1.08
CA HIS A 383 3.99 13.77 1.69
C HIS A 383 2.63 14.46 1.48
N LEU A 384 2.57 15.68 0.95
CA LEU A 384 1.33 16.39 0.71
C LEU A 384 1.02 16.44 -0.77
N SER A 385 1.95 16.98 -1.56
CA SER A 385 1.74 17.17 -2.98
C SER A 385 1.79 15.84 -3.74
N ASP A 386 2.67 14.91 -3.39
CA ASP A 386 2.77 13.60 -4.03
C ASP A 386 1.82 12.56 -3.42
N TYR A 387 1.00 12.95 -2.45
CA TYR A 387 0.01 12.06 -1.87
C TYR A 387 -1.14 11.79 -2.84
N ILE A 388 -1.46 10.51 -3.01
CA ILE A 388 -2.58 10.04 -3.83
C ILE A 388 -3.65 9.49 -2.88
N MET A 389 -4.87 10.02 -2.97
CA MET A 389 -6.01 9.57 -2.17
C MET A 389 -6.24 8.05 -2.30
N PRO A 390 -6.73 7.38 -1.24
CA PRO A 390 -7.13 5.99 -1.33
C PRO A 390 -8.28 5.82 -2.32
N THR A 391 -8.23 4.75 -3.09
CA THR A 391 -9.38 4.27 -3.87
C THR A 391 -10.47 3.74 -2.91
N ARG A 392 -11.69 3.58 -3.42
CA ARG A 392 -12.80 2.96 -2.65
C ARG A 392 -12.40 1.56 -2.14
N TYR A 393 -11.70 0.79 -2.97
CA TYR A 393 -11.27 -0.55 -2.61
C TYR A 393 -10.15 -0.55 -1.57
N GLU A 394 -9.18 0.36 -1.65
CA GLU A 394 -8.17 0.51 -0.58
C GLU A 394 -8.84 0.92 0.74
N LEU A 395 -9.84 1.80 0.73
CA LEU A 395 -10.63 2.11 1.94
C LEU A 395 -11.38 0.88 2.46
N LYS A 396 -11.94 0.06 1.57
CA LYS A 396 -12.56 -1.21 1.96
C LYS A 396 -11.57 -2.13 2.66
N GLN A 397 -10.37 -2.30 2.11
CA GLN A 397 -9.33 -3.13 2.73
C GLN A 397 -9.02 -2.62 4.15
N GLN A 398 -8.94 -1.30 4.34
CA GLN A 398 -8.77 -0.72 5.68
C GLN A 398 -9.95 -0.98 6.62
N LEU A 399 -11.18 -0.92 6.12
CA LEU A 399 -12.38 -1.29 6.89
C LEU A 399 -12.36 -2.78 7.27
N ASP A 400 -11.96 -3.65 6.34
CA ASP A 400 -11.87 -5.09 6.55
C ASP A 400 -10.75 -5.44 7.57
N ASP A 401 -9.59 -4.78 7.49
CA ASP A 401 -8.47 -4.93 8.44
C ASP A 401 -8.88 -4.56 9.87
N HIS A 402 -9.74 -3.54 10.01
CA HIS A 402 -10.25 -3.06 11.29
C HIS A 402 -11.62 -3.65 11.67
N LYS A 403 -12.18 -4.55 10.85
CA LYS A 403 -13.55 -5.03 10.99
C LYS A 403 -13.82 -5.69 12.33
N LEU A 404 -12.91 -6.53 12.80
CA LEU A 404 -13.04 -7.19 14.10
C LEU A 404 -13.11 -6.15 15.23
N LEU A 405 -12.26 -5.13 15.19
CA LEU A 405 -12.27 -4.06 16.19
C LEU A 405 -13.56 -3.23 16.09
N ILE A 406 -13.96 -2.82 14.89
CA ILE A 406 -15.15 -1.99 14.66
C ILE A 406 -16.42 -2.75 15.07
N ASP A 407 -16.60 -3.98 14.61
CA ASP A 407 -17.80 -4.78 14.90
C ASP A 407 -17.88 -5.10 16.40
N ALA A 408 -16.75 -5.45 17.03
CA ALA A 408 -16.71 -5.80 18.45
C ALA A 408 -16.84 -4.58 19.37
N THR A 409 -16.36 -3.40 18.96
CA THR A 409 -16.44 -2.18 19.77
C THR A 409 -17.65 -1.32 19.45
N SER A 410 -18.33 -1.52 18.31
CA SER A 410 -19.45 -0.70 17.84
C SER A 410 -19.29 0.79 18.19
N PRO A 411 -18.30 1.49 17.59
CA PRO A 411 -17.95 2.85 17.95
C PRO A 411 -19.14 3.81 18.03
N VAL A 412 -19.17 4.65 19.07
CA VAL A 412 -20.17 5.72 19.22
C VAL A 412 -19.50 7.05 18.91
N TYR A 413 -20.03 7.79 17.95
CA TYR A 413 -19.55 9.12 17.59
C TYR A 413 -20.51 10.19 18.12
N LEU A 414 -19.97 11.20 18.78
CA LEU A 414 -20.68 12.39 19.23
C LEU A 414 -19.96 13.63 18.74
N SER A 415 -20.71 14.67 18.38
CA SER A 415 -20.15 15.96 18.01
C SER A 415 -21.01 17.12 18.49
N THR A 416 -20.38 18.29 18.70
CA THR A 416 -21.09 19.51 19.13
C THR A 416 -21.34 20.44 17.94
N LEU A 417 -22.60 20.80 17.72
CA LEU A 417 -23.00 21.78 16.71
C LEU A 417 -22.52 23.20 17.08
N ALA A 418 -22.53 24.11 16.11
CA ALA A 418 -22.12 25.51 16.31
C ALA A 418 -22.91 26.24 17.42
N ASN A 419 -24.18 25.87 17.61
CA ASN A 419 -25.05 26.40 18.66
C ASN A 419 -24.81 25.78 20.05
N GLY A 420 -23.82 24.88 20.19
CA GLY A 420 -23.48 24.20 21.43
C GLY A 420 -24.28 22.93 21.72
N LYS A 421 -25.23 22.55 20.86
CA LYS A 421 -26.01 21.33 21.02
C LYS A 421 -25.15 20.10 20.72
N LEU A 422 -25.12 19.15 21.65
CA LEU A 422 -24.54 17.83 21.45
C LEU A 422 -25.47 16.97 20.56
N VAL A 423 -24.89 16.30 19.57
CA VAL A 423 -25.59 15.39 18.67
C VAL A 423 -24.82 14.08 18.48
N ARG A 424 -25.53 13.03 18.06
CA ARG A 424 -24.90 11.77 17.63
C ARG A 424 -24.34 11.93 16.22
N GLY A 425 -23.29 11.19 15.92
CA GLY A 425 -22.59 11.23 14.65
C GLY A 425 -21.65 12.42 14.53
N LEU A 426 -21.19 12.65 13.30
CA LEU A 426 -20.16 13.64 12.98
C LEU A 426 -20.73 14.98 12.52
N GLU A 427 -22.03 15.26 12.64
CA GLU A 427 -22.68 16.48 12.09
C GLU A 427 -22.04 17.81 12.54
N GLY A 428 -21.54 17.88 13.78
CA GLY A 428 -20.88 19.07 14.34
C GLY A 428 -19.48 19.34 13.78
N ILE A 429 -18.91 18.43 12.99
CA ILE A 429 -17.58 18.62 12.40
C ILE A 429 -17.64 19.65 11.26
N PRO A 430 -16.74 20.66 11.23
CA PRO A 430 -16.65 21.59 10.12
C PRO A 430 -16.39 20.88 8.79
N SER A 431 -17.11 21.26 7.72
CA SER A 431 -16.94 20.65 6.40
C SER A 431 -15.79 21.24 5.59
N GLU A 432 -15.32 22.44 5.95
CA GLU A 432 -14.24 23.14 5.26
C GLU A 432 -13.10 23.42 6.24
N GLY A 433 -11.86 23.26 5.75
CA GLY A 433 -10.66 23.57 6.50
C GLY A 433 -10.12 24.99 6.27
N PRO A 434 -9.01 25.36 6.96
CA PRO A 434 -8.20 24.47 7.79
C PRO A 434 -8.85 24.12 9.14
N VAL A 435 -8.75 22.85 9.55
CA VAL A 435 -9.19 22.36 10.86
C VAL A 435 -8.05 21.59 11.52
N LEU A 436 -7.83 21.82 12.80
CA LEU A 436 -6.89 21.08 13.64
C LEU A 436 -7.66 20.30 14.70
N TYR A 437 -7.69 18.99 14.60
CA TYR A 437 -8.27 18.09 15.60
C TYR A 437 -7.20 17.78 16.64
N VAL A 438 -7.50 18.07 17.91
CA VAL A 438 -6.56 17.93 19.02
C VAL A 438 -7.18 17.06 20.10
N GLY A 439 -6.50 15.99 20.51
CA GLY A 439 -7.06 15.03 21.47
C GLY A 439 -6.02 14.16 22.15
N TYR A 440 -6.52 13.19 22.91
CA TYR A 440 -5.74 12.14 23.59
C TYR A 440 -5.40 10.99 22.65
N HIS A 441 -4.13 10.57 22.62
CA HIS A 441 -3.67 9.42 21.86
C HIS A 441 -3.81 8.15 22.69
N MET A 442 -4.74 7.25 22.32
CA MET A 442 -4.87 5.97 23.02
C MET A 442 -3.66 5.08 22.77
N LEU A 443 -3.49 4.07 23.62
CA LEU A 443 -2.47 3.06 23.50
C LEU A 443 -2.42 2.50 22.07
N LEU A 444 -1.24 2.54 21.44
CA LEU A 444 -0.98 2.12 20.06
C LEU A 444 -1.82 2.81 18.97
N GLY A 445 -2.60 3.85 19.29
CA GLY A 445 -3.50 4.49 18.34
C GLY A 445 -4.68 3.63 17.93
N LEU A 446 -5.24 2.83 18.86
CA LEU A 446 -6.39 1.93 18.60
C LEU A 446 -7.62 2.66 18.05
N GLU A 447 -7.75 3.96 18.31
CA GLU A 447 -8.84 4.81 17.84
C GLU A 447 -8.73 5.21 16.35
N LEU A 448 -7.53 5.17 15.77
CA LEU A 448 -7.25 5.79 14.48
C LEU A 448 -8.00 5.11 13.33
N GLY A 449 -8.02 3.78 13.29
CA GLY A 449 -8.65 3.02 12.22
C GLY A 449 -10.14 3.34 12.09
N PRO A 450 -10.95 3.16 13.15
CA PRO A 450 -12.37 3.52 13.13
C PRO A 450 -12.60 5.02 12.88
N MET A 451 -11.78 5.90 13.45
CA MET A 451 -11.97 7.35 13.30
C MET A 451 -11.72 7.83 11.87
N VAL A 452 -10.57 7.49 11.28
CA VAL A 452 -10.16 7.98 9.96
C VAL A 452 -11.08 7.43 8.86
N THR A 453 -11.47 6.17 8.96
CA THR A 453 -12.38 5.55 7.98
C THR A 453 -13.79 6.14 8.06
N GLN A 454 -14.31 6.41 9.27
CA GLN A 454 -15.64 7.03 9.45
C GLN A 454 -15.70 8.46 8.90
N PHE A 455 -14.67 9.28 9.13
CA PHE A 455 -14.62 10.65 8.61
C PHE A 455 -14.68 10.69 7.07
N LEU A 456 -13.97 9.78 6.41
CA LEU A 456 -14.01 9.64 4.95
C LEU A 456 -15.37 9.14 4.48
N LYS A 457 -15.92 8.09 5.10
CA LYS A 457 -17.18 7.44 4.70
C LYS A 457 -18.42 8.33 4.92
N GLU A 458 -18.50 9.06 6.03
CA GLU A 458 -19.68 9.86 6.35
C GLU A 458 -19.59 11.31 5.86
N ARG A 459 -18.42 11.94 6.00
CA ARG A 459 -18.26 13.38 5.78
C ARG A 459 -17.43 13.74 4.55
N ASN A 460 -16.84 12.75 3.87
CA ASN A 460 -15.82 12.97 2.83
C ASN A 460 -14.66 13.87 3.33
N ILE A 461 -14.35 13.77 4.63
CA ILE A 461 -13.27 14.54 5.26
C ILE A 461 -12.05 13.64 5.32
N HIS A 462 -10.98 14.07 4.66
CA HIS A 462 -9.71 13.38 4.69
C HIS A 462 -8.83 13.89 5.83
N LEU A 463 -8.80 13.15 6.93
CA LEU A 463 -7.97 13.45 8.10
C LEU A 463 -6.49 13.15 7.83
N ARG A 464 -5.65 14.17 7.91
CA ARG A 464 -4.19 14.09 7.76
C ARG A 464 -3.53 13.99 9.13
N GLY A 465 -3.22 12.77 9.57
CA GLY A 465 -2.56 12.52 10.86
C GLY A 465 -1.07 12.88 10.85
N LEU A 466 -0.64 13.66 11.85
CA LEU A 466 0.78 13.90 12.11
C LEU A 466 1.35 12.73 12.90
N ALA A 467 2.21 11.94 12.24
CA ALA A 467 2.74 10.70 12.76
C ALA A 467 4.25 10.77 13.00
N HIS A 468 4.76 9.90 13.88
CA HIS A 468 6.19 9.81 14.15
C HIS A 468 6.97 9.42 12.87
N PRO A 469 8.10 10.07 12.53
CA PRO A 469 8.85 9.78 11.31
C PRO A 469 9.30 8.32 11.17
N MET A 470 9.49 7.60 12.29
CA MET A 470 9.77 6.16 12.30
C MET A 470 8.78 5.35 11.43
N LEU A 471 7.50 5.74 11.37
CA LEU A 471 6.48 5.03 10.58
C LEU A 471 6.73 5.13 9.06
N PHE A 472 7.61 6.04 8.63
CA PHE A 472 7.96 6.30 7.23
C PHE A 472 9.36 5.80 6.87
N VAL A 473 10.09 5.23 7.84
CA VAL A 473 11.42 4.67 7.58
C VAL A 473 11.27 3.30 6.94
N ASN A 474 11.72 3.17 5.70
CA ASN A 474 11.76 1.91 4.96
C ASN A 474 13.14 1.25 5.07
N GLY A 475 13.65 1.11 6.30
CA GLY A 475 14.98 0.58 6.60
C GLY A 475 15.00 -0.94 6.78
N LYS A 476 16.12 -1.59 6.43
CA LYS A 476 16.29 -3.04 6.51
C LYS A 476 16.47 -3.57 7.93
N ASP A 477 17.05 -2.76 8.82
CA ASP A 477 17.24 -3.11 10.23
C ASP A 477 16.00 -2.80 11.09
N ALA A 478 14.84 -2.57 10.46
CA ALA A 478 13.60 -2.34 11.19
C ALA A 478 13.27 -3.57 12.04
N LEU A 479 13.11 -3.37 13.35
CA LEU A 479 12.75 -4.44 14.30
C LEU A 479 11.35 -5.02 14.03
N VAL A 480 10.53 -4.31 13.25
CA VAL A 480 9.15 -4.65 12.90
C VAL A 480 9.03 -4.57 11.38
N ASP A 481 8.22 -5.47 10.80
CA ASP A 481 7.92 -5.45 9.36
C ASP A 481 7.32 -4.09 8.97
N THR A 482 8.03 -3.34 8.14
CA THR A 482 7.63 -2.01 7.68
C THR A 482 6.28 -2.01 6.94
N GLN A 483 5.84 -3.18 6.44
CA GLN A 483 4.50 -3.37 5.87
C GLN A 483 3.38 -3.08 6.87
N MET A 484 3.60 -3.28 8.17
CA MET A 484 2.60 -2.99 9.20
C MET A 484 2.18 -1.52 9.25
N PHE A 485 3.05 -0.62 8.77
CA PHE A 485 2.80 0.82 8.77
C PHE A 485 2.20 1.36 7.47
N ASP A 486 2.04 0.51 6.45
CA ASP A 486 1.57 0.93 5.13
C ASP A 486 0.16 1.52 5.18
N LYS A 487 -0.71 0.99 6.05
CA LYS A 487 -2.04 1.54 6.32
C LYS A 487 -2.03 3.03 6.65
N TYR A 488 -1.10 3.48 7.50
CA TYR A 488 -1.03 4.89 7.90
C TYR A 488 -0.62 5.78 6.71
N LYS A 489 0.26 5.28 5.83
CA LYS A 489 0.73 5.99 4.65
C LYS A 489 -0.35 6.07 3.57
N ILE A 490 -1.05 4.96 3.29
CA ILE A 490 -2.21 4.93 2.37
C ILE A 490 -3.26 5.94 2.82
N MET A 491 -3.55 5.97 4.12
CA MET A 491 -4.60 6.80 4.71
C MET A 491 -4.18 8.26 4.94
N GLY A 492 -3.01 8.68 4.44
CA GLY A 492 -2.63 10.10 4.40
C GLY A 492 -1.89 10.61 5.62
N GLY A 493 -1.32 9.71 6.44
CA GLY A 493 -0.37 10.07 7.49
C GLY A 493 0.81 10.88 6.94
N VAL A 494 1.29 11.83 7.73
CA VAL A 494 2.38 12.74 7.37
C VAL A 494 3.40 12.75 8.52
N PRO A 495 4.71 12.63 8.27
CA PRO A 495 5.70 12.73 9.34
C PRO A 495 5.62 14.10 10.00
N VAL A 496 5.56 14.11 11.32
CA VAL A 496 5.44 15.35 12.09
C VAL A 496 6.68 16.23 11.90
N SER A 497 6.45 17.48 11.52
CA SER A 497 7.47 18.55 11.48
C SER A 497 6.77 19.90 11.41
N ASN A 498 7.46 20.97 11.86
CA ASN A 498 6.95 22.34 11.76
C ASN A 498 6.59 22.74 10.32
N PHE A 499 7.33 22.21 9.35
CA PHE A 499 7.08 22.48 7.94
C PHE A 499 5.83 21.78 7.42
N ASN A 500 5.62 20.51 7.80
CA ASN A 500 4.47 19.73 7.32
C ASN A 500 3.15 20.24 7.91
N ILE A 501 3.10 20.56 9.21
CA ILE A 501 1.90 21.18 9.81
C ILE A 501 1.56 22.51 9.13
N PHE A 502 2.58 23.35 8.85
CA PHE A 502 2.40 24.62 8.16
C PHE A 502 1.83 24.42 6.75
N LYS A 503 2.38 23.47 5.98
CA LYS A 503 1.87 23.17 4.63
C LYS A 503 0.45 22.62 4.64
N LEU A 504 0.12 21.72 5.57
CA LEU A 504 -1.22 21.16 5.69
C LEU A 504 -2.28 22.25 5.98
N LEU A 505 -2.02 23.09 6.98
CA LEU A 505 -2.94 24.18 7.32
C LEU A 505 -3.03 25.24 6.21
N ARG A 506 -1.91 25.58 5.56
CA ARG A 506 -1.91 26.46 4.37
C ARG A 506 -2.76 25.91 3.23
N SER A 507 -2.79 24.57 3.09
CA SER A 507 -3.56 23.87 2.06
C SER A 507 -5.01 23.62 2.49
N LYS A 508 -5.47 24.27 3.58
CA LYS A 508 -6.81 24.14 4.15
C LYS A 508 -7.20 22.70 4.51
N SER A 509 -6.21 21.88 4.88
CA SER A 509 -6.45 20.47 5.23
C SER A 509 -7.11 20.31 6.61
N HIS A 510 -7.69 19.13 6.82
CA HIS A 510 -8.12 18.63 8.12
C HIS A 510 -6.97 17.86 8.75
N VAL A 511 -6.38 18.38 9.82
CA VAL A 511 -5.14 17.89 10.43
C VAL A 511 -5.43 17.26 11.78
N LEU A 512 -4.96 16.03 12.00
CA LEU A 512 -5.06 15.35 13.29
C LEU A 512 -3.72 15.45 14.04
N LEU A 513 -3.77 15.98 15.26
CA LEU A 513 -2.62 16.21 16.12
C LEU A 513 -2.86 15.65 17.52
N TYR A 514 -1.91 14.86 17.99
CA TYR A 514 -1.81 14.44 19.39
C TYR A 514 -0.60 15.14 20.03
N PRO A 515 -0.80 16.17 20.85
CA PRO A 515 0.32 16.92 21.41
C PRO A 515 1.27 16.07 22.25
N GLY A 516 0.82 15.01 22.92
CA GLY A 516 1.73 14.11 23.63
C GLY A 516 2.45 13.09 22.76
N GLY A 517 1.90 12.78 21.59
CA GLY A 517 2.55 11.93 20.59
C GLY A 517 2.86 10.53 21.13
N VAL A 518 4.08 10.04 20.90
CA VAL A 518 4.50 8.67 21.27
C VAL A 518 4.40 8.42 22.78
N ARG A 519 4.60 9.44 23.64
CA ARG A 519 4.51 9.28 25.10
C ARG A 519 3.10 8.95 25.57
N GLU A 520 2.08 9.47 24.89
CA GLU A 520 0.67 9.10 25.11
C GLU A 520 0.36 7.76 24.44
N ALA A 521 0.78 7.56 23.19
CA ALA A 521 0.54 6.31 22.45
C ALA A 521 1.17 5.07 23.10
N LEU A 522 2.18 5.26 23.94
CA LEU A 522 2.90 4.24 24.71
C LEU A 522 2.89 4.60 26.20
N HIS A 523 1.74 4.99 26.73
CA HIS A 523 1.58 5.29 28.15
C HIS A 523 1.75 4.04 29.03
N ASN A 524 2.18 4.22 30.28
CA ASN A 524 2.34 3.14 31.25
C ASN A 524 1.01 2.72 31.89
N LYS A 525 1.04 1.68 32.71
CA LYS A 525 -0.13 1.23 33.48
C LYS A 525 -0.65 2.34 34.40
N GLY A 526 -1.96 2.56 34.43
CA GLY A 526 -2.58 3.59 35.26
C GLY A 526 -2.43 5.01 34.70
N GLU A 527 -1.93 5.15 33.47
CA GLU A 527 -1.82 6.43 32.76
C GLU A 527 -2.88 6.61 31.67
N GLU A 528 -3.85 5.69 31.58
CA GLU A 528 -4.93 5.75 30.61
C GLU A 528 -5.66 7.10 30.75
N TYR A 529 -5.93 7.74 29.61
CA TYR A 529 -6.64 9.02 29.54
C TYR A 529 -5.91 10.24 30.12
N LYS A 530 -4.61 10.14 30.44
CA LYS A 530 -3.80 11.29 30.87
C LYS A 530 -3.21 12.02 29.67
N LEU A 531 -3.23 13.35 29.72
CA LEU A 531 -2.64 14.22 28.70
C LEU A 531 -1.20 14.59 29.05
N PHE A 532 -0.25 14.03 28.31
CA PHE A 532 1.18 14.33 28.42
C PHE A 532 1.55 15.36 27.36
N TRP A 533 1.09 16.59 27.56
CA TRP A 533 1.25 17.67 26.58
C TRP A 533 2.50 18.53 26.84
N PRO A 534 3.21 19.01 25.80
CA PRO A 534 4.38 19.88 25.97
C PRO A 534 4.04 21.18 26.69
N GLU A 535 5.02 21.81 27.32
CA GLU A 535 4.78 23.10 27.99
C GLU A 535 4.55 24.23 26.98
N GLN A 536 5.14 24.11 25.79
CA GLN A 536 5.15 25.16 24.78
C GLN A 536 3.84 25.20 23.96
N PRO A 537 3.21 26.38 23.79
CA PRO A 537 1.91 26.53 23.13
C PRO A 537 2.01 26.63 21.59
N GLU A 538 3.01 26.00 20.97
CA GLU A 538 3.36 26.28 19.57
C GLU A 538 2.23 25.92 18.59
N PHE A 539 1.50 24.82 18.82
CA PHE A 539 0.45 24.42 17.87
C PHE A 539 -0.72 25.42 17.83
N VAL A 540 -1.05 26.09 18.94
CA VAL A 540 -2.15 27.09 18.93
C VAL A 540 -1.74 28.36 18.20
N ARG A 541 -0.45 28.74 18.30
CA ARG A 541 0.14 29.86 17.54
C ARG A 541 0.17 29.56 16.04
N VAL A 542 0.52 28.33 15.68
CA VAL A 542 0.50 27.86 14.30
C VAL A 542 -0.93 27.82 13.77
N ALA A 543 -1.90 27.31 14.53
CA ALA A 543 -3.31 27.27 14.14
C ALA A 543 -3.86 28.68 13.86
N SER A 544 -3.59 29.65 14.75
CA SER A 544 -4.09 31.02 14.62
C SER A 544 -3.54 31.76 13.40
N ARG A 545 -2.29 31.50 13.03
CA ARG A 545 -1.66 32.06 11.82
C ARG A 545 -2.41 31.70 10.53
N PHE A 546 -3.13 30.58 10.52
CA PHE A 546 -3.93 30.15 9.37
C PHE A 546 -5.44 30.33 9.57
N GLY A 547 -5.86 30.88 10.71
CA GLY A 547 -7.27 30.92 11.10
C GLY A 547 -7.90 29.53 11.17
N ALA A 548 -7.13 28.52 11.56
CA ALA A 548 -7.60 27.14 11.63
C ALA A 548 -8.55 26.96 12.81
N LYS A 549 -9.68 26.27 12.60
CA LYS A 549 -10.57 25.88 13.69
C LYS A 549 -9.93 24.76 14.49
N ILE A 550 -9.88 24.89 15.81
CA ILE A 550 -9.41 23.81 16.68
C ILE A 550 -10.63 23.01 17.15
N VAL A 551 -10.66 21.71 16.87
CA VAL A 551 -11.68 20.79 17.37
C VAL A 551 -11.06 19.96 18.48
N PRO A 552 -11.27 20.30 19.77
CA PRO A 552 -10.86 19.44 20.86
C PRO A 552 -11.70 18.16 20.84
N PHE A 553 -11.09 17.00 21.07
CA PHE A 553 -11.84 15.75 21.13
C PHE A 553 -11.28 14.79 22.17
N GLY A 554 -12.16 13.97 22.73
CA GLY A 554 -11.83 12.88 23.62
C GLY A 554 -12.22 11.54 23.01
N VAL A 555 -11.48 10.50 23.37
CA VAL A 555 -11.81 9.11 23.05
C VAL A 555 -11.64 8.23 24.29
N VAL A 556 -12.58 7.30 24.51
CA VAL A 556 -12.62 6.42 25.68
C VAL A 556 -12.99 5.01 25.27
N GLY A 557 -12.32 4.00 25.85
CA GLY A 557 -12.65 2.58 25.69
C GLY A 557 -11.45 1.62 25.62
N GLU A 558 -10.19 2.06 25.69
CA GLU A 558 -9.03 1.13 25.66
C GLU A 558 -9.07 0.14 26.82
N ASP A 559 -9.41 0.62 28.01
CA ASP A 559 -9.55 -0.17 29.23
C ASP A 559 -10.69 -1.19 29.17
N ASP A 560 -11.65 -0.98 28.27
CA ASP A 560 -12.74 -1.92 27.97
C ASP A 560 -12.35 -2.98 26.93
N ILE A 561 -11.21 -2.84 26.26
CA ILE A 561 -10.80 -3.70 25.13
C ILE A 561 -9.60 -4.57 25.51
N CYS A 562 -8.65 -4.03 26.27
CA CYS A 562 -7.46 -4.76 26.69
C CYS A 562 -6.92 -4.28 28.04
N ASP A 563 -6.21 -5.17 28.73
CA ASP A 563 -5.34 -4.83 29.86
C ASP A 563 -3.90 -4.68 29.39
N LEU A 564 -3.24 -3.60 29.82
CA LEU A 564 -1.80 -3.44 29.71
C LEU A 564 -1.12 -4.19 30.85
N VAL A 565 -0.52 -5.35 30.55
CA VAL A 565 0.15 -6.20 31.54
C VAL A 565 1.66 -6.01 31.58
N LEU A 566 2.28 -5.55 30.48
CA LEU A 566 3.70 -5.22 30.39
C LEU A 566 3.89 -3.84 29.77
N ASP A 567 4.28 -2.86 30.59
CA ASP A 567 4.67 -1.52 30.16
C ASP A 567 6.19 -1.35 30.05
N ALA A 568 6.65 -0.12 29.77
CA ALA A 568 8.07 0.19 29.68
C ALA A 568 8.83 -0.11 30.99
N ASN A 569 8.20 0.13 32.15
CA ASN A 569 8.83 -0.06 33.45
C ASN A 569 9.01 -1.53 33.78
N ASP A 570 8.04 -2.38 33.42
CA ASP A 570 8.16 -3.83 33.59
C ASP A 570 9.28 -4.39 32.70
N GLN A 571 9.29 -4.01 31.42
CA GLN A 571 10.20 -4.55 30.41
C GLN A 571 11.66 -4.15 30.65
N ARG A 572 11.91 -2.98 31.23
CA ARG A 572 13.26 -2.54 31.67
C ARG A 572 13.92 -3.52 32.64
N ASN A 573 13.14 -4.29 33.40
CA ASN A 573 13.64 -5.27 34.35
C ASN A 573 13.91 -6.65 33.72
N ILE A 574 13.56 -6.85 32.45
CA ILE A 574 13.76 -8.10 31.72
C ILE A 574 14.90 -7.87 30.71
N PRO A 575 16.11 -8.44 30.91
CA PRO A 575 17.30 -8.08 30.12
C PRO A 575 17.10 -8.11 28.60
N ILE A 576 16.47 -9.17 28.07
CA ILE A 576 16.22 -9.32 26.63
C ILE A 576 15.27 -8.23 26.11
N LEU A 577 14.23 -7.87 26.88
CA LEU A 577 13.27 -6.84 26.47
C LEU A 577 13.86 -5.44 26.64
N LYS A 578 14.70 -5.24 27.65
CA LYS A 578 15.45 -4.01 27.84
C LYS A 578 16.35 -3.72 26.63
N ASP A 579 17.17 -4.70 26.22
CA ASP A 579 18.06 -4.54 25.06
C ASP A 579 17.26 -4.27 23.78
N PHE A 580 16.13 -4.97 23.60
CA PHE A 580 15.21 -4.72 22.48
C PHE A 580 14.62 -3.30 22.50
N MET A 581 14.19 -2.81 23.66
CA MET A 581 13.66 -1.46 23.83
C MET A 581 14.70 -0.39 23.54
N GLU A 582 15.93 -0.56 24.03
CA GLU A 582 17.03 0.37 23.79
C GLU A 582 17.33 0.49 22.29
N GLU A 583 17.40 -0.64 21.59
CA GLU A 583 17.60 -0.67 20.14
C GLU A 583 16.40 -0.09 19.38
N ALA A 584 15.16 -0.38 19.80
CA ALA A 584 13.95 0.16 19.20
C ALA A 584 13.88 1.67 19.34
N THR A 585 14.16 2.19 20.54
CA THR A 585 14.19 3.63 20.84
C THR A 585 15.27 4.34 20.03
N LYS A 586 16.46 3.75 19.96
CA LYS A 586 17.57 4.29 19.16
C LYS A 586 17.23 4.38 17.67
N LYS A 587 16.58 3.34 17.13
CA LYS A 587 16.13 3.30 15.72
C LYS A 587 14.97 4.24 15.44
N ALA A 588 14.05 4.40 16.39
CA ALA A 588 12.93 5.33 16.27
C ALA A 588 13.42 6.78 16.16
N GLY A 589 14.50 7.10 16.89
CA GLY A 589 14.97 8.47 17.09
C GLY A 589 14.08 9.23 18.07
N ASN A 590 14.61 10.32 18.63
CA ASN A 590 13.90 11.17 19.57
C ASN A 590 13.65 12.55 18.95
N LEU A 591 12.38 12.90 18.73
CA LEU A 591 12.02 14.21 18.16
C LEU A 591 12.11 15.35 19.17
N ARG A 592 12.26 15.02 20.46
CA ARG A 592 12.33 15.95 21.58
C ARG A 592 13.67 15.82 22.31
N GLU A 593 14.73 15.51 21.57
CA GLU A 593 16.07 15.44 22.14
C GLU A 593 16.44 16.78 22.81
N GLY A 594 16.88 16.73 24.07
CA GLY A 594 17.17 17.90 24.90
C GLY A 594 15.98 18.46 25.69
N ASP A 595 14.78 17.88 25.57
CA ASP A 595 13.66 18.15 26.48
C ASP A 595 13.88 17.41 27.81
N GLU A 596 14.04 18.14 28.91
CA GLU A 596 14.29 17.57 30.24
C GLU A 596 13.02 17.05 30.94
N THR A 597 11.83 17.26 30.34
CA THR A 597 10.56 16.75 30.86
C THR A 597 10.35 15.28 30.51
N GLU A 598 9.30 14.65 31.06
CA GLU A 598 8.92 13.27 30.70
C GLU A 598 8.65 13.08 29.19
N LEU A 599 8.41 14.16 28.44
CA LEU A 599 8.15 14.13 27.01
C LEU A 599 9.41 13.97 26.16
N GLY A 600 10.56 14.40 26.70
CA GLY A 600 11.86 14.13 26.09
C GLY A 600 12.23 12.65 26.18
N ASN A 601 11.62 11.89 27.09
CA ASN A 601 11.83 10.47 27.25
C ASN A 601 10.91 9.65 26.33
N GLN A 602 11.21 9.66 25.02
CA GLN A 602 10.44 8.93 24.00
C GLN A 602 10.84 7.45 23.91
N ILE A 603 10.54 6.68 24.96
CA ILE A 603 10.84 5.25 24.99
C ILE A 603 9.91 4.52 24.03
N CYS A 604 10.50 3.76 23.10
CA CYS A 604 9.76 2.80 22.29
C CYS A 604 9.86 1.41 22.92
N TYR A 605 8.72 0.84 23.25
CA TYR A 605 8.59 -0.54 23.74
C TYR A 605 7.43 -1.23 23.06
N LEU A 606 7.33 -2.55 23.21
CA LEU A 606 6.24 -3.36 22.69
C LEU A 606 5.24 -3.65 23.82
N PRO A 607 4.09 -2.96 23.92
CA PRO A 607 3.17 -3.16 25.04
C PRO A 607 2.67 -4.61 25.10
N GLY A 608 2.76 -5.24 26.27
CA GLY A 608 2.13 -6.54 26.49
C GLY A 608 0.66 -6.34 26.81
N LEU A 609 -0.21 -6.77 25.89
CA LEU A 609 -1.66 -6.58 25.98
C LEU A 609 -2.38 -7.92 26.16
N VAL A 610 -3.32 -7.96 27.08
CA VAL A 610 -4.27 -9.08 27.23
C VAL A 610 -5.65 -8.60 26.78
N PRO A 611 -6.27 -9.21 25.75
CA PRO A 611 -7.59 -8.79 25.29
C PRO A 611 -8.68 -9.13 26.31
N LYS A 612 -9.69 -8.26 26.43
CA LYS A 612 -10.90 -8.47 27.23
C LYS A 612 -12.09 -8.83 26.35
N ILE A 613 -13.21 -9.21 26.98
CA ILE A 613 -14.51 -9.13 26.32
C ILE A 613 -14.74 -7.65 26.01
N PRO A 614 -14.79 -7.26 24.72
CA PRO A 614 -14.70 -5.87 24.35
C PRO A 614 -15.93 -5.11 24.78
N GLY A 615 -15.72 -3.95 25.40
CA GLY A 615 -16.74 -2.92 25.55
C GLY A 615 -16.91 -2.10 24.28
N ARG A 616 -17.09 -0.77 24.40
CA ARG A 616 -17.24 0.16 23.27
C ARG A 616 -16.13 1.19 23.21
N LEU A 617 -15.86 1.67 22.00
CA LEU A 617 -15.14 2.92 21.78
C LEU A 617 -16.15 4.07 21.70
N TYR A 618 -15.87 5.16 22.40
CA TYR A 618 -16.66 6.38 22.37
C TYR A 618 -15.79 7.54 21.93
N TYR A 619 -16.27 8.32 20.96
CA TYR A 619 -15.62 9.50 20.42
C TYR A 619 -16.50 10.71 20.70
N TYR A 620 -15.91 11.77 21.24
CA TYR A 620 -16.61 13.02 21.43
C TYR A 620 -15.76 14.18 20.90
N PHE A 621 -16.26 14.78 19.82
CA PHE A 621 -15.70 16.00 19.22
C PHE A 621 -16.42 17.21 19.80
N GLY A 622 -15.70 17.98 20.60
CA GLY A 622 -16.23 19.19 21.23
C GLY A 622 -16.52 20.32 20.24
N LYS A 623 -16.96 21.45 20.78
CA LYS A 623 -17.29 22.63 19.96
C LYS A 623 -16.05 23.14 19.23
N PRO A 624 -16.10 23.39 17.91
CA PRO A 624 -15.00 24.03 17.20
C PRO A 624 -14.67 25.41 17.77
N ILE A 625 -13.39 25.63 18.07
CA ILE A 625 -12.85 26.86 18.63
C ILE A 625 -12.24 27.69 17.50
N GLU A 626 -12.74 28.91 17.32
CA GLU A 626 -12.27 29.83 16.28
C GLU A 626 -10.93 30.47 16.69
N THR A 627 -9.96 30.42 15.78
CA THR A 627 -8.68 31.14 15.93
C THR A 627 -8.54 32.30 14.94
N ALA A 628 -9.43 32.38 13.95
CA ALA A 628 -9.48 33.48 12.99
C ALA A 628 -9.67 34.82 13.73
N GLY A 629 -8.86 35.81 13.38
CA GLY A 629 -8.84 37.13 14.06
C GLY A 629 -7.99 37.19 15.34
N ARG A 630 -7.46 36.06 15.83
CA ARG A 630 -6.65 35.99 17.06
C ARG A 630 -5.14 35.89 16.81
N GLU A 631 -4.69 36.16 15.57
CA GLU A 631 -3.27 36.04 15.21
C GLU A 631 -2.37 36.97 16.03
N GLN A 632 -2.76 38.23 16.23
CA GLN A 632 -1.96 39.19 17.00
C GLN A 632 -2.01 38.89 18.51
N GLU A 633 -3.17 38.47 19.01
CA GLU A 633 -3.35 38.04 20.40
C GLU A 633 -2.43 36.86 20.72
N LEU A 634 -2.43 35.82 19.87
CA LEU A 634 -1.68 34.59 20.10
C LEU A 634 -0.20 34.68 19.69
N LYS A 635 0.30 35.88 19.30
CA LYS A 635 1.74 36.15 19.24
C LYS A 635 2.33 36.40 20.62
N ASP A 636 1.52 36.92 21.54
CA ASP A 636 1.89 37.09 22.93
C ASP A 636 1.99 35.70 23.61
N LYS A 637 3.07 35.49 24.36
CA LYS A 637 3.37 34.18 24.96
C LYS A 637 2.36 33.80 26.04
N ASP A 638 1.95 34.75 26.88
CA ASP A 638 1.05 34.49 28.00
C ASP A 638 -0.36 34.22 27.49
N LYS A 639 -0.82 34.98 26.50
CA LYS A 639 -2.11 34.75 25.82
C LYS A 639 -2.14 33.43 25.06
N ALA A 640 -1.04 33.07 24.38
CA ALA A 640 -0.92 31.77 23.74
C ALA A 640 -0.98 30.63 24.77
N GLN A 641 -0.35 30.80 25.94
CA GLN A 641 -0.37 29.82 27.01
C GLN A 641 -1.77 29.67 27.64
N GLU A 642 -2.46 30.77 27.90
CA GLU A 642 -3.83 30.77 28.40
C GLU A 642 -4.76 30.01 27.43
N PHE A 643 -4.66 30.31 26.14
CA PHE A 643 -5.45 29.65 25.11
C PHE A 643 -5.09 28.16 24.94
N TYR A 644 -3.81 27.82 25.06
CA TYR A 644 -3.34 26.44 25.06
C TYR A 644 -3.94 25.62 26.20
N LEU A 645 -3.94 26.16 27.43
CA LEU A 645 -4.54 25.51 28.59
C LEU A 645 -6.06 25.39 28.45
N GLN A 646 -6.72 26.37 27.83
CA GLN A 646 -8.14 26.25 27.48
C GLN A 646 -8.37 25.04 26.58
N VAL A 647 -7.63 24.90 25.48
CA VAL A 647 -7.77 23.76 24.56
C VAL A 647 -7.51 22.43 25.28
N LYS A 648 -6.48 22.37 26.14
CA LYS A 648 -6.19 21.19 26.97
C LYS A 648 -7.37 20.84 27.88
N SER A 649 -7.94 21.82 28.57
CA SER A 649 -9.09 21.63 29.46
C SER A 649 -10.33 21.14 28.70
N GLU A 650 -10.59 21.64 27.50
CA GLU A 650 -11.70 21.16 26.66
C GLU A 650 -11.54 19.68 26.27
N VAL A 651 -10.31 19.23 25.99
CA VAL A 651 -10.01 17.80 25.75
C VAL A 651 -10.26 16.95 27.00
N GLU A 652 -9.79 17.40 28.16
CA GLU A 652 -10.01 16.72 29.46
C GLU A 652 -11.50 16.63 29.80
N GLN A 653 -12.27 17.67 29.50
CA GLN A 653 -13.73 17.70 29.67
C GLN A 653 -14.42 16.71 28.74
N CYS A 654 -13.99 16.61 27.47
CA CYS A 654 -14.52 15.64 26.53
C CYS A 654 -14.31 14.19 27.03
N ILE A 655 -13.10 13.88 27.50
CA ILE A 655 -12.77 12.58 28.10
C ILE A 655 -13.61 12.31 29.35
N SER A 656 -13.68 13.28 30.26
CA SER A 656 -14.46 13.17 31.51
C SER A 656 -15.94 12.91 31.22
N TYR A 657 -16.50 13.63 30.26
CA TYR A 657 -17.88 13.43 29.81
C TYR A 657 -18.12 12.00 29.32
N LEU A 658 -17.22 11.49 28.46
CA LEU A 658 -17.31 10.13 27.93
C LEU A 658 -17.17 9.07 29.02
N LYS A 659 -16.20 9.22 29.94
CA LYS A 659 -16.02 8.31 31.08
C LYS A 659 -17.25 8.25 31.96
N MET A 660 -17.94 9.38 32.18
CA MET A 660 -19.18 9.40 32.95
C MET A 660 -20.35 8.77 32.17
N LYS A 661 -20.53 9.11 30.90
CA LYS A 661 -21.70 8.69 30.12
C LYS A 661 -21.66 7.21 29.72
N ARG A 662 -20.49 6.65 29.43
CA ARG A 662 -20.35 5.22 29.08
C ARG A 662 -20.85 4.28 30.18
N GLU A 663 -20.78 4.68 31.44
CA GLU A 663 -21.28 3.88 32.57
C GLU A 663 -22.80 3.69 32.53
N ARG A 664 -23.50 4.55 31.80
CA ARG A 664 -24.96 4.48 31.59
C ARG A 664 -25.34 3.85 30.25
N ASP A 665 -24.38 3.38 29.45
CA ASP A 665 -24.70 2.72 28.17
C ASP A 665 -25.16 1.27 28.41
N PRO A 666 -26.44 0.94 28.15
CA PRO A 666 -26.92 -0.44 28.28
C PRO A 666 -26.27 -1.40 27.28
N TYR A 667 -25.66 -0.86 26.22
CA TYR A 667 -24.97 -1.59 25.16
C TYR A 667 -23.44 -1.49 25.28
N ARG A 668 -22.89 -1.01 26.41
CA ARG A 668 -21.43 -1.02 26.62
C ARG A 668 -20.84 -2.41 26.44
N GLN A 669 -21.50 -3.42 27.02
CA GLN A 669 -21.03 -4.80 27.01
C GLN A 669 -21.38 -5.51 25.69
N LEU A 670 -20.61 -6.54 25.33
CA LEU A 670 -20.81 -7.28 24.06
C LEU A 670 -22.14 -8.03 24.00
N LEU A 671 -22.57 -8.69 25.08
CA LEU A 671 -23.76 -9.55 25.07
C LEU A 671 -25.07 -8.78 24.76
N PRO A 672 -25.39 -7.64 25.42
CA PRO A 672 -26.55 -6.82 25.04
C PRO A 672 -26.55 -6.38 23.56
N ARG A 673 -25.37 -6.09 23.00
CA ARG A 673 -25.21 -5.72 21.58
C ARG A 673 -25.52 -6.87 20.65
N MET A 674 -25.01 -8.06 20.93
CA MET A 674 -25.30 -9.26 20.17
C MET A 674 -26.80 -9.61 20.19
N LEU A 675 -27.45 -9.49 21.35
CA LEU A 675 -28.90 -9.71 21.48
C LEU A 675 -29.72 -8.68 20.69
N TYR A 676 -29.29 -7.42 20.68
CA TYR A 676 -29.92 -6.37 19.89
C TYR A 676 -29.81 -6.66 18.39
N GLN A 677 -28.62 -7.00 17.91
CA GLN A 677 -28.39 -7.34 16.49
C GLN A 677 -29.13 -8.62 16.08
N ALA A 678 -29.21 -9.63 16.95
CA ALA A 678 -29.98 -10.85 16.67
C ALA A 678 -31.49 -10.58 16.50
N SER A 679 -32.02 -9.57 17.19
CA SER A 679 -33.44 -9.20 17.14
C SER A 679 -33.78 -8.16 16.07
N HIS A 680 -32.83 -7.28 15.72
CA HIS A 680 -33.08 -6.15 14.81
C HIS A 680 -32.32 -6.28 13.48
N GLY A 681 -31.48 -7.30 13.30
CA GLY A 681 -30.61 -7.49 12.15
C GLY A 681 -29.15 -7.08 12.43
N PHE A 682 -28.20 -7.79 11.81
CA PHE A 682 -26.76 -7.57 12.02
C PHE A 682 -26.23 -6.23 11.49
N SER A 683 -26.97 -5.56 10.60
CA SER A 683 -26.64 -4.24 10.05
C SER A 683 -27.30 -3.08 10.80
N SER A 684 -28.07 -3.35 11.85
CA SER A 684 -28.80 -2.32 12.58
C SER A 684 -27.86 -1.50 13.46
N GLU A 685 -28.04 -0.18 13.45
CA GLU A 685 -27.30 0.74 14.30
C GLU A 685 -27.64 0.46 15.77
N ILE A 686 -26.62 0.12 16.55
CA ILE A 686 -26.78 -0.22 17.97
C ILE A 686 -26.96 1.08 18.77
N PRO A 687 -28.07 1.24 19.52
CA PRO A 687 -28.29 2.41 20.35
C PRO A 687 -27.20 2.57 21.41
N SER A 688 -27.13 3.76 22.02
CA SER A 688 -26.24 4.06 23.13
C SER A 688 -26.98 4.96 24.13
N PHE A 689 -26.32 5.39 25.22
CA PHE A 689 -26.88 6.25 26.26
C PHE A 689 -27.52 7.54 25.71
N ASP A 690 -28.54 8.07 26.38
CA ASP A 690 -29.19 9.33 25.99
C ASP A 690 -28.29 10.56 26.19
N LEU A 691 -28.39 11.52 25.25
CA LEU A 691 -27.59 12.74 25.23
C LEU A 691 -28.01 13.73 26.31
#